data_AF-A0A1Y1WAV3-F1
#
_entry.id   AF-A0A1Y1WAV3-F1
#
_cell.length_a   1.000
_cell.length_b   1.000
_cell.length_c   1.000
_cell.angle_alpha   90.00
_cell.angle_beta   90.00
_cell.angle_gamma   90.00
#
_symmetry.space_group_name_H-M   'P 1'
#
loop_
_entity.id
_entity.type
_entity.pdbx_description
1 polymer ?
#
loop_
_entity_poly.entity_id
_entity_poly.type
_entity_poly.pdbx_seq_one_letter_code
_entity_poly.pdbx_strand_id
1 'polypeptide(L)'
;MTEDSQHQPSQPDSPQQTLQPSSPQQTPRQSNTQKSFPLDSFVTPTCKRTLASYTYEGISATTLDQSPYFQRRYQNKDAESKKARLTGVLENSPFVQKTTNATVFSNMSMVQSDHTAERDTESMVFAKGRVVENEDSVFEFCRPRSVALRSVASDITAHVSAELENRLSAGPAGGAGGEPIPAASLPNLQQHQPRYATKDPLEEVSNWLRLLKKGKVAETKTYFPIQQFLLFSMREIDGQVEDRQKDRDLGRLLQDYCRILPFKNVDTGPQGKDDQRRVDIGLYAQGVSDDFSFDSVEVQQDIDYSSTFAVIEVKPDSLAASVRQALAQLLLYSRNIYAMQPNRRFIWGITMCGNEVRTCLFSNDVVFSSSAIDITTAAGRRQFVELLVNFSLCEVDQLGYDPTIRWRPEHNCWAIEGPDTAGKSSGTTTVKTYYSDKQLLSSADELFGRHRRCFLVTDEKPTGNGIAPKFILKDAWPEAEEDPAQDKRSEIRFMHHIATELAQSDVEDLVYPKLHAGDRVHIDANGEVFEDNVKNILGSLFSLRKPDGGAIPFRVHTRVIMDNIGKPLKHVESVHELIVVLGDAMRCHSEILKRCSILHRCITDSNILVVREEGKPVRGLLIDFDSALEVGQVRAPVRSEQTGALPYASINRLLASDVEQTELDDWESLVYLICWYATIGICRDKKDRRHPASMRGLAISKWRNGTPKEIGEAKRNNLDTLNSIGGKIIEYFHLVKDIDVLQTLVEDIYMDLFQNANLRKDGTCDGSRYRGSELQINRKMGIKRNPFKERLEKKSEITTALLKTMTEAWKSSRNICIA
;
A
#
# COMPACT_ATOMS: atom_id res chain seq x y z
N MET A 1 14.20 38.39 -61.47
CA MET A 1 13.03 37.68 -62.01
C MET A 1 12.08 37.48 -60.83
N THR A 2 11.51 38.59 -60.33
CA THR A 2 10.16 39.18 -60.64
C THR A 2 9.05 38.35 -60.00
N GLU A 3 8.08 38.85 -59.22
CA GLU A 3 7.66 40.11 -58.58
C GLU A 3 6.46 39.64 -57.67
N ASP A 4 6.00 40.24 -56.57
CA ASP A 4 5.45 41.60 -56.51
C ASP A 4 5.00 42.00 -55.06
N SER A 5 4.78 43.30 -54.89
CA SER A 5 4.05 44.04 -53.82
C SER A 5 4.74 44.48 -52.51
N GLN A 6 4.96 45.80 -52.37
CA GLN A 6 4.54 46.71 -51.27
C GLN A 6 5.26 48.07 -51.37
N HIS A 7 4.52 49.19 -51.29
CA HIS A 7 4.91 50.36 -50.47
C HIS A 7 3.86 51.49 -50.36
N GLN A 8 4.06 52.26 -49.28
CA GLN A 8 3.34 53.34 -48.58
C GLN A 8 3.23 54.68 -49.37
N PRO A 9 2.49 55.74 -48.90
CA PRO A 9 3.03 56.66 -47.86
C PRO A 9 2.06 57.51 -46.95
N SER A 10 2.67 58.02 -45.84
CA SER A 10 2.54 59.33 -45.13
C SER A 10 1.38 59.74 -44.18
N GLN A 11 1.76 60.30 -43.00
CA GLN A 11 0.96 60.92 -41.91
C GLN A 11 0.71 62.44 -42.08
N PRO A 12 -0.07 63.13 -41.20
CA PRO A 12 0.50 63.85 -40.03
C PRO A 12 -0.35 63.96 -38.71
N ASP A 13 0.39 64.15 -37.59
CA ASP A 13 0.21 64.75 -36.22
C ASP A 13 -1.14 65.17 -35.58
N SER A 14 -1.27 64.94 -34.24
CA SER A 14 -1.58 65.90 -33.12
C SER A 14 -2.07 65.16 -31.82
N PRO A 15 -2.27 65.78 -30.61
CA PRO A 15 -1.34 65.81 -29.47
C PRO A 15 -1.84 65.13 -28.16
N GLN A 16 -0.93 64.99 -27.18
CA GLN A 16 -1.13 64.43 -25.84
C GLN A 16 -1.93 65.34 -24.88
N GLN A 17 -2.79 64.77 -24.03
CA GLN A 17 -2.97 65.17 -22.62
C GLN A 17 -3.70 64.09 -21.77
N THR A 18 -3.19 63.95 -20.54
CA THR A 18 -3.49 63.03 -19.43
C THR A 18 -4.88 63.12 -18.79
N LEU A 19 -5.49 61.97 -18.44
CA LEU A 19 -6.51 61.84 -17.38
C LEU A 19 -6.40 60.47 -16.66
N GLN A 20 -6.38 60.50 -15.33
CA GLN A 20 -6.35 59.34 -14.42
C GLN A 20 -7.68 58.57 -14.43
N PRO A 21 -7.70 57.23 -14.22
CA PRO A 21 -8.92 56.51 -13.93
C PRO A 21 -9.17 56.39 -12.41
N SER A 22 -10.36 56.84 -12.03
CA SER A 22 -11.03 56.71 -10.74
C SER A 22 -11.27 55.26 -10.30
N SER A 23 -11.21 55.07 -8.99
CA SER A 23 -11.29 53.82 -8.21
C SER A 23 -12.53 52.95 -8.48
N PRO A 24 -12.38 51.61 -8.56
CA PRO A 24 -13.47 50.67 -8.28
C PRO A 24 -13.48 50.31 -6.78
N GLN A 25 -14.67 50.38 -6.19
CA GLN A 25 -14.97 50.03 -4.81
C GLN A 25 -14.39 48.67 -4.41
N GLN A 26 -13.64 48.65 -3.31
CA GLN A 26 -13.15 47.43 -2.66
C GLN A 26 -14.35 46.62 -2.15
N THR A 27 -14.65 45.50 -2.81
CA THR A 27 -15.27 44.37 -2.15
C THR A 27 -14.27 43.78 -1.15
N PRO A 28 -14.69 43.38 0.06
CA PRO A 28 -13.77 42.89 1.07
C PRO A 28 -13.11 41.61 0.55
N ARG A 29 -11.78 41.65 0.40
CA ARG A 29 -10.96 40.44 0.29
C ARG A 29 -11.32 39.57 1.48
N GLN A 30 -12.05 38.48 1.25
CA GLN A 30 -12.06 37.39 2.21
C GLN A 30 -10.61 36.97 2.36
N SER A 31 -10.05 37.24 3.53
CA SER A 31 -8.80 36.65 3.97
C SER A 31 -8.96 35.14 3.84
N ASN A 32 -8.29 34.53 2.87
CA ASN A 32 -8.04 33.10 2.90
C ASN A 32 -7.24 32.84 4.19
N THR A 33 -7.95 32.47 5.25
CA THR A 33 -7.37 31.90 6.45
C THR A 33 -6.55 30.70 6.01
N GLN A 34 -5.23 30.77 6.20
CA GLN A 34 -4.35 29.60 6.15
C GLN A 34 -5.01 28.51 7.00
N LYS A 35 -5.39 27.39 6.36
CA LYS A 35 -5.92 26.24 7.08
C LYS A 35 -4.75 25.37 7.51
N SER A 36 -4.05 25.76 8.58
CA SER A 36 -3.22 24.80 9.31
C SER A 36 -4.11 23.87 10.12
N PHE A 37 -3.75 22.59 10.20
CA PHE A 37 -4.49 21.58 10.97
C PHE A 37 -3.55 20.95 12.01
N PRO A 38 -4.00 20.76 13.26
CA PRO A 38 -3.15 20.22 14.31
C PRO A 38 -2.77 18.77 13.99
N LEU A 39 -1.58 18.36 14.42
CA LEU A 39 -1.01 17.03 14.15
C LEU A 39 -1.91 15.88 14.61
N ASP A 40 -2.70 16.09 15.66
CA ASP A 40 -3.68 15.13 16.19
C ASP A 40 -4.77 14.76 15.17
N SER A 41 -4.95 15.56 14.12
CA SER A 41 -5.84 15.23 12.99
C SER A 41 -5.24 14.17 12.06
N PHE A 42 -3.99 13.75 12.24
CA PHE A 42 -3.31 12.78 11.39
C PHE A 42 -3.04 11.44 12.09
N VAL A 43 -3.37 11.35 13.38
CA VAL A 43 -3.15 10.17 14.22
C VAL A 43 -4.49 9.68 14.75
N THR A 44 -4.75 8.37 14.65
CA THR A 44 -5.96 7.78 15.26
C THR A 44 -5.75 7.54 16.76
N PRO A 45 -6.78 7.74 17.61
CA PRO A 45 -6.74 7.27 18.99
C PRO A 45 -6.54 5.75 19.02
N THR A 46 -5.83 5.27 20.04
CA THR A 46 -5.43 3.87 20.24
C THR A 46 -6.63 2.94 20.05
N CYS A 47 -6.75 2.35 18.87
CA CYS A 47 -7.81 1.41 18.59
C CYS A 47 -7.31 0.05 19.07
N LYS A 48 -7.80 -0.41 20.23
CA LYS A 48 -7.65 -1.82 20.63
C LYS A 48 -8.19 -2.64 19.47
N ARG A 49 -7.29 -3.22 18.67
CA ARG A 49 -7.66 -4.20 17.67
C ARG A 49 -8.38 -5.32 18.42
N THR A 50 -9.70 -5.31 18.39
CA THR A 50 -10.40 -6.59 18.39
C THR A 50 -9.92 -7.19 17.07
N LEU A 51 -8.93 -8.08 17.15
CA LEU A 51 -8.78 -9.13 16.16
C LEU A 51 -10.06 -9.98 16.25
N ALA A 52 -11.19 -9.40 15.83
CA ALA A 52 -12.27 -10.19 15.34
C ALA A 52 -11.66 -10.86 14.11
N SER A 53 -11.46 -12.17 14.21
CA SER A 53 -11.79 -13.01 13.08
C SER A 53 -13.19 -12.57 12.63
N TYR A 54 -13.27 -11.65 11.67
CA TYR A 54 -14.55 -11.25 11.10
C TYR A 54 -15.03 -12.41 10.21
N THR A 55 -15.49 -13.48 10.86
CA THR A 55 -16.75 -14.09 10.46
C THR A 55 -17.81 -13.03 10.66
N TYR A 56 -18.47 -12.66 9.58
CA TYR A 56 -19.69 -11.86 9.61
C TYR A 56 -20.71 -12.65 10.44
N GLU A 57 -20.91 -12.26 11.70
CA GLU A 57 -22.09 -12.67 12.46
C GLU A 57 -22.68 -11.42 13.09
N GLY A 58 -23.70 -10.88 12.44
CA GLY A 58 -24.67 -10.04 13.10
C GLY A 58 -25.67 -10.96 13.78
N ILE A 59 -25.56 -11.15 15.09
CA ILE A 59 -26.68 -11.57 15.93
C ILE A 59 -26.71 -10.69 17.19
N SER A 60 -27.86 -10.04 17.35
CA SER A 60 -28.35 -9.32 18.52
C SER A 60 -27.88 -9.93 19.85
N ALA A 61 -27.20 -9.13 20.67
CA ALA A 61 -26.86 -9.49 22.04
C ALA A 61 -28.11 -9.42 22.94
N THR A 62 -28.65 -10.59 23.28
CA THR A 62 -29.40 -10.77 24.52
C THR A 62 -29.03 -12.11 25.15
N THR A 63 -28.44 -12.01 26.35
CA THR A 63 -28.28 -13.05 27.39
C THR A 63 -27.56 -14.34 27.01
N LEU A 64 -26.38 -14.56 27.62
CA LEU A 64 -26.03 -15.81 28.32
C LEU A 64 -24.69 -15.63 29.06
N ASP A 65 -24.83 -15.21 30.32
CA ASP A 65 -23.89 -15.47 31.39
C ASP A 65 -23.97 -16.98 31.77
N GLN A 66 -22.87 -17.55 32.24
CA GLN A 66 -22.69 -18.92 32.78
C GLN A 66 -22.51 -20.10 31.80
N SER A 67 -21.24 -20.49 31.54
CA SER A 67 -20.87 -21.91 31.32
C SER A 67 -19.37 -22.17 31.64
N PRO A 68 -19.00 -23.24 32.38
CA PRO A 68 -17.70 -23.37 33.05
C PRO A 68 -16.65 -24.19 32.27
N TYR A 69 -16.36 -23.81 31.02
CA TYR A 69 -15.41 -24.54 30.16
C TYR A 69 -14.04 -23.85 29.95
N PHE A 70 -13.76 -22.79 30.72
CA PHE A 70 -12.52 -21.99 30.60
C PHE A 70 -11.52 -22.21 31.74
N GLN A 71 -11.32 -23.45 32.20
CA GLN A 71 -10.20 -23.81 33.08
C GLN A 71 -9.75 -25.25 32.81
N ARG A 72 -8.83 -25.42 31.84
CA ARG A 72 -7.83 -26.52 31.74
C ARG A 72 -7.11 -26.49 30.39
N ARG A 73 -6.06 -25.66 30.27
CA ARG A 73 -4.95 -25.92 29.33
C ARG A 73 -3.74 -25.02 29.60
N TYR A 74 -3.09 -25.21 30.74
CA TYR A 74 -1.69 -24.84 30.93
C TYR A 74 -1.07 -25.85 31.91
N GLN A 75 -0.55 -26.94 31.36
CA GLN A 75 0.46 -27.81 31.97
C GLN A 75 0.80 -28.88 30.92
N ASN A 76 1.87 -28.65 30.17
CA ASN A 76 2.77 -29.73 29.77
C ASN A 76 4.12 -29.12 29.36
N LYS A 77 5.10 -29.33 30.24
CA LYS A 77 6.53 -29.29 29.93
C LYS A 77 6.83 -30.54 29.13
N ASP A 78 7.38 -30.38 27.92
CA ASP A 78 8.29 -31.31 27.23
C ASP A 78 8.31 -30.98 25.74
N ALA A 79 9.16 -30.03 25.36
CA ALA A 79 9.45 -29.72 23.96
C ALA A 79 10.94 -29.34 23.76
N GLU A 80 11.86 -30.06 24.42
CA GLU A 80 13.31 -29.84 24.29
C GLU A 80 14.10 -31.04 23.73
N SER A 81 13.45 -32.09 23.19
CA SER A 81 14.15 -33.34 22.82
C SER A 81 13.95 -33.83 21.40
N LYS A 82 13.67 -32.96 20.41
CA LYS A 82 13.66 -33.35 18.98
C LYS A 82 14.27 -32.33 18.03
N LYS A 83 15.26 -31.53 18.48
CA LYS A 83 16.05 -30.61 17.64
C LYS A 83 17.42 -31.16 17.20
N ALA A 84 17.64 -32.47 17.32
CA ALA A 84 18.90 -33.14 16.98
C ALA A 84 18.67 -34.41 16.14
N ARG A 85 18.28 -34.24 14.87
CA ARG A 85 18.45 -35.23 13.78
C ARG A 85 17.86 -34.65 12.48
N LEU A 86 18.64 -33.80 11.80
CA LEU A 86 18.59 -33.54 10.34
C LEU A 86 19.62 -32.45 10.01
N THR A 87 20.87 -32.69 10.39
CA THR A 87 22.05 -32.01 9.83
C THR A 87 22.93 -33.11 9.26
N GLY A 88 22.91 -33.26 7.95
CA GLY A 88 23.75 -34.22 7.24
C GLY A 88 23.23 -34.50 5.84
N VAL A 89 24.08 -34.20 4.86
CA VAL A 89 23.97 -34.48 3.42
C VAL A 89 23.23 -33.42 2.60
N LEU A 90 23.99 -32.46 2.04
CA LEU A 90 24.13 -32.20 0.59
C LEU A 90 25.03 -30.97 0.39
N GLU A 91 26.35 -31.19 0.42
CA GLU A 91 27.32 -30.34 -0.27
C GLU A 91 27.69 -31.01 -1.60
N ASN A 92 27.90 -30.18 -2.64
CA ASN A 92 28.37 -30.46 -4.01
C ASN A 92 27.31 -30.55 -5.13
N SER A 93 26.94 -29.39 -5.70
CA SER A 93 26.77 -29.23 -7.15
C SER A 93 26.75 -27.73 -7.55
N PRO A 94 27.46 -27.31 -8.62
CA PRO A 94 27.59 -25.91 -9.00
C PRO A 94 26.54 -25.53 -10.05
N PHE A 95 25.62 -24.61 -9.75
CA PHE A 95 24.97 -23.73 -10.75
C PHE A 95 24.37 -22.51 -10.04
N VAL A 96 25.11 -21.41 -10.13
CA VAL A 96 24.70 -20.06 -9.73
C VAL A 96 23.87 -19.44 -10.87
N GLN A 97 22.92 -18.58 -10.48
CA GLN A 97 21.95 -17.81 -11.27
C GLN A 97 20.58 -18.49 -11.46
N LYS A 98 19.56 -18.03 -10.71
CA LYS A 98 18.36 -17.37 -11.26
C LYS A 98 17.25 -17.06 -10.22
N THR A 99 16.85 -15.79 -10.25
CA THR A 99 15.52 -15.21 -10.02
C THR A 99 14.80 -15.40 -8.67
N THR A 100 14.86 -14.33 -7.88
CA THR A 100 13.92 -13.94 -6.82
C THR A 100 12.51 -13.71 -7.39
N ASN A 101 11.51 -14.44 -6.89
CA ASN A 101 10.08 -14.12 -7.05
C ASN A 101 9.37 -14.52 -5.75
N ALA A 102 9.13 -13.55 -4.87
CA ALA A 102 8.28 -13.68 -3.70
C ALA A 102 7.30 -12.51 -3.73
N THR A 103 6.04 -12.76 -4.14
CA THR A 103 4.86 -12.03 -3.66
C THR A 103 3.55 -12.76 -4.03
N VAL A 104 2.65 -12.83 -3.02
CA VAL A 104 1.20 -13.11 -3.05
C VAL A 104 0.72 -14.58 -3.07
N PHE A 105 0.68 -15.19 -1.88
CA PHE A 105 -0.39 -16.11 -1.47
C PHE A 105 -0.97 -15.69 -0.11
N SER A 106 -1.97 -14.82 -0.12
CA SER A 106 -2.88 -14.66 1.02
C SER A 106 -4.20 -15.35 0.69
N ASN A 107 -4.32 -16.60 1.16
CA ASN A 107 -5.54 -17.22 1.68
C ASN A 107 -5.33 -18.74 1.66
N MET A 108 -4.80 -19.29 2.73
CA MET A 108 -5.02 -20.63 3.27
C MET A 108 -4.29 -20.66 4.61
N SER A 109 -4.91 -21.22 5.65
CA SER A 109 -4.31 -21.34 6.99
C SER A 109 -3.03 -22.19 6.96
N MET A 110 -1.91 -21.57 6.63
CA MET A 110 -0.59 -22.04 7.02
C MET A 110 -0.37 -21.61 8.47
N VAL A 111 0.31 -22.45 9.23
CA VAL A 111 0.65 -22.16 10.62
C VAL A 111 1.35 -20.81 10.64
N GLN A 112 0.99 -19.92 11.56
CA GLN A 112 1.48 -18.53 11.65
C GLN A 112 3.03 -18.41 11.57
N SER A 113 3.75 -19.50 11.85
CA SER A 113 5.20 -19.66 11.66
C SER A 113 5.67 -19.53 10.21
N ASP A 114 4.94 -20.08 9.23
CA ASP A 114 5.44 -20.24 7.86
C ASP A 114 5.36 -18.90 7.09
N HIS A 115 4.29 -18.12 7.29
CA HIS A 115 4.17 -16.76 6.75
C HIS A 115 5.21 -15.79 7.34
N THR A 116 5.61 -16.00 8.60
CA THR A 116 6.63 -15.17 9.26
C THR A 116 7.99 -15.37 8.58
N ALA A 117 8.37 -16.61 8.28
CA ALA A 117 9.63 -16.96 7.64
C ALA A 117 9.73 -16.51 6.18
N GLU A 118 8.63 -16.57 5.42
CA GLU A 118 8.57 -16.02 4.05
C GLU A 118 8.81 -14.51 4.04
N ARG A 119 8.14 -13.79 4.96
CA ARG A 119 8.29 -12.33 5.13
C ARG A 119 9.72 -11.96 5.56
N ASP A 120 10.34 -12.73 6.45
CA ASP A 120 11.74 -12.53 6.84
C ASP A 120 12.65 -12.66 5.61
N THR A 121 12.46 -13.71 4.82
CA THR A 121 13.25 -13.95 3.61
C THR A 121 13.07 -12.82 2.60
N GLU A 122 11.82 -12.40 2.37
CA GLU A 122 11.46 -11.28 1.49
C GLU A 122 12.11 -9.97 1.95
N SER A 123 12.00 -9.63 3.25
CA SER A 123 12.58 -8.41 3.82
C SER A 123 14.11 -8.37 3.69
N MET A 124 14.78 -9.52 3.86
CA MET A 124 16.23 -9.63 3.66
C MET A 124 16.64 -9.46 2.19
N VAL A 125 15.84 -9.98 1.26
CA VAL A 125 16.04 -9.76 -0.18
C VAL A 125 15.89 -8.29 -0.53
N PHE A 126 14.87 -7.62 0.02
CA PHE A 126 14.66 -6.18 -0.18
C PHE A 126 15.75 -5.33 0.47
N ALA A 127 16.17 -5.65 1.70
CA ALA A 127 17.28 -4.97 2.35
C ALA A 127 18.58 -5.05 1.53
N LYS A 128 18.75 -6.09 0.70
CA LYS A 128 19.89 -6.23 -0.21
C LYS A 128 19.67 -5.59 -1.58
N GLY A 129 18.45 -5.58 -2.10
CA GLY A 129 18.15 -5.23 -3.49
C GLY A 129 17.41 -3.91 -3.71
N ARG A 130 16.94 -3.25 -2.64
CA ARG A 130 16.09 -2.05 -2.70
C ARG A 130 16.60 -0.88 -1.87
N VAL A 131 17.75 -1.02 -1.21
CA VAL A 131 18.35 0.03 -0.37
C VAL A 131 19.46 0.75 -1.12
N VAL A 132 19.36 2.07 -1.27
CA VAL A 132 20.46 2.94 -1.68
C VAL A 132 21.11 3.47 -0.41
N GLU A 133 22.36 3.08 -0.17
CA GLU A 133 23.08 3.34 1.08
C GLU A 133 24.04 4.54 0.97
N ASN A 134 24.30 5.20 2.10
CA ASN A 134 25.24 6.31 2.25
C ASN A 134 24.86 7.55 1.41
N GLU A 135 23.57 7.89 1.40
CA GLU A 135 23.04 9.04 0.67
C GLU A 135 22.78 10.23 1.60
N ASP A 136 23.71 11.19 1.63
CA ASP A 136 23.60 12.38 2.49
C ASP A 136 22.42 13.29 2.11
N SER A 137 21.91 13.17 0.88
CA SER A 137 20.69 13.87 0.44
C SER A 137 19.46 13.50 1.29
N VAL A 138 19.49 12.39 2.04
CA VAL A 138 18.47 12.05 3.04
C VAL A 138 18.38 13.13 4.13
N PHE A 139 19.50 13.71 4.57
CA PHE A 139 19.47 14.78 5.58
C PHE A 139 18.87 16.08 5.03
N GLU A 140 19.11 16.40 3.76
CA GLU A 140 18.48 17.55 3.11
C GLU A 140 16.96 17.37 3.01
N PHE A 141 16.50 16.14 2.75
CA PHE A 141 15.07 15.80 2.74
C PHE A 141 14.42 16.02 4.12
N CYS A 142 15.15 15.74 5.20
CA CYS A 142 14.64 15.93 6.57
C CYS A 142 14.48 17.41 6.95
N ARG A 143 15.07 18.37 6.23
CA ARG A 143 15.05 19.80 6.60
C ARG A 143 13.72 20.48 6.23
N PRO A 144 13.24 21.46 7.03
CA PRO A 144 12.03 22.21 6.72
C PRO A 144 12.10 22.85 5.33
N ARG A 145 10.99 22.87 4.58
CA ARG A 145 10.94 23.48 3.24
C ARG A 145 11.16 24.99 3.32
N SER A 146 10.54 25.64 4.32
CA SER A 146 10.68 27.07 4.58
C SER A 146 12.13 27.46 4.95
N VAL A 147 12.70 28.41 4.20
CA VAL A 147 14.04 28.97 4.47
C VAL A 147 14.10 29.60 5.86
N ALA A 148 13.02 30.24 6.31
CA ALA A 148 12.94 30.81 7.65
C ALA A 148 13.00 29.72 8.73
N LEU A 149 12.26 28.61 8.56
CA LEU A 149 12.32 27.47 9.49
C LEU A 149 13.69 26.80 9.49
N ARG A 150 14.39 26.73 8.35
CA ARG A 150 15.78 26.21 8.31
C ARG A 150 16.73 27.04 9.16
N SER A 151 16.60 28.37 9.13
CA SER A 151 17.41 29.26 9.98
C SER A 151 17.13 28.99 11.46
N VAL A 152 15.85 28.94 11.83
CA VAL A 152 15.42 28.65 13.22
C VAL A 152 15.91 27.27 13.67
N ALA A 153 15.77 26.25 12.82
CA ALA A 153 16.26 24.90 13.09
C ALA A 153 17.77 24.87 13.33
N SER A 154 18.54 25.62 12.55
CA SER A 154 20.00 25.72 12.72
C SER A 154 20.38 26.33 14.06
N ASP A 155 19.70 27.42 14.46
CA ASP A 155 19.93 28.11 15.72
C ASP A 155 19.58 27.22 16.93
N ILE A 156 18.43 26.54 16.88
CA ILE A 156 18.00 25.60 17.92
C ILE A 156 19.00 24.44 18.03
N THR A 157 19.40 23.87 16.89
CA THR A 157 20.40 22.78 16.84
C THR A 157 21.71 23.20 17.51
N ALA A 158 22.20 24.42 17.21
CA ALA A 158 23.43 24.94 17.81
C ALA A 158 23.31 25.06 19.34
N HIS A 159 22.19 25.58 19.83
CA HIS A 159 21.93 25.73 21.26
C HIS A 159 21.86 24.37 21.98
N VAL A 160 20.98 23.48 21.51
CA VAL A 160 20.75 22.15 22.12
C VAL A 160 22.03 21.31 22.12
N SER A 161 22.80 21.37 21.04
CA SER A 161 24.08 20.67 20.95
C SER A 161 25.12 21.24 21.93
N ALA A 162 25.19 22.56 22.09
CA ALA A 162 26.10 23.18 23.04
C ALA A 162 25.76 22.78 24.48
N GLU A 163 24.47 22.81 24.84
CA GLU A 163 24.01 22.40 26.17
C GLU A 163 24.30 20.91 26.44
N LEU A 164 24.05 20.05 25.46
CA LEU A 164 24.40 18.63 25.55
C LEU A 164 25.89 18.42 25.86
N GLU A 165 26.78 19.07 25.10
CA GLU A 165 28.22 18.91 25.29
C GLU A 165 28.72 19.49 26.61
N ASN A 166 28.16 20.62 27.05
CA ASN A 166 28.46 21.22 28.35
C ASN A 166 28.13 20.25 29.48
N ARG A 167 26.94 19.65 29.47
CA ARG A 167 26.51 18.70 30.50
C ARG A 167 27.26 17.38 30.46
N LEU A 168 27.55 16.84 29.28
CA LEU A 168 28.37 15.63 29.14
C LEU A 168 29.81 15.84 29.66
N SER A 169 30.32 17.08 29.57
CA SER A 169 31.67 17.45 30.02
C SER A 169 31.76 17.79 31.51
N ALA A 170 30.68 18.29 32.11
CA ALA A 170 30.65 18.76 33.51
C ALA A 170 30.91 17.65 34.56
N GLY A 171 30.79 16.36 34.19
CA GLY A 171 30.92 15.24 35.12
C GLY A 171 29.80 15.22 36.20
N PRO A 172 29.63 14.13 36.97
CA PRO A 172 28.67 14.14 38.06
C PRO A 172 29.09 15.22 39.06
N ALA A 173 28.18 16.14 39.38
CA ALA A 173 28.44 17.24 40.31
C ALA A 173 29.07 16.67 41.60
N GLY A 174 30.34 16.99 41.81
CA GLY A 174 31.00 16.70 43.08
C GLY A 174 30.21 17.40 44.19
N GLY A 175 29.87 16.64 45.24
CA GLY A 175 29.15 17.16 46.39
C GLY A 175 29.86 18.38 46.98
N ALA A 176 29.33 19.56 46.69
CA ALA A 176 29.58 20.75 47.47
C ALA A 176 28.54 20.76 48.61
N GLY A 177 29.02 20.60 49.84
CA GLY A 177 28.19 20.59 51.04
C GLY A 177 27.50 21.94 51.29
N GLY A 178 26.31 22.09 50.71
CA GLY A 178 25.32 23.05 51.17
C GLY A 178 24.44 22.40 52.24
N GLU A 179 24.27 23.07 53.37
CA GLU A 179 23.46 22.63 54.51
C GLU A 179 22.03 22.21 54.10
N PRO A 180 21.42 21.22 54.78
CA PRO A 180 20.06 20.79 54.49
C PRO A 180 19.06 21.87 54.95
N ILE A 181 18.27 22.37 54.00
CA ILE A 181 17.10 23.21 54.27
C ILE A 181 16.09 22.37 55.09
N PRO A 182 15.52 22.87 56.21
CA PRO A 182 14.64 22.08 57.05
C PRO A 182 13.34 21.74 56.33
N ALA A 183 12.98 20.45 56.36
CA ALA A 183 11.73 19.91 55.86
C ALA A 183 10.56 20.30 56.78
N ALA A 184 10.07 21.54 56.71
CA ALA A 184 8.85 21.94 57.40
C ALA A 184 8.19 23.18 56.78
N SER A 185 7.68 23.07 55.53
CA SER A 185 6.53 23.84 55.05
C SER A 185 6.27 23.59 53.55
N LEU A 186 5.64 22.46 53.22
CA LEU A 186 4.91 22.26 51.96
C LEU A 186 3.85 21.17 52.22
N PRO A 187 2.55 21.42 52.00
CA PRO A 187 1.51 20.44 52.32
C PRO A 187 1.49 19.31 51.27
N ASN A 188 1.55 18.06 51.74
CA ASN A 188 1.08 16.83 51.11
C ASN A 188 0.97 16.80 49.56
N LEU A 189 2.10 16.54 48.90
CA LEU A 189 2.15 15.97 47.55
C LEU A 189 3.08 14.74 47.58
N GLN A 190 2.57 13.63 48.10
CA GLN A 190 3.29 12.34 48.16
C GLN A 190 2.65 11.25 47.29
N GLN A 191 1.92 11.63 46.24
CA GLN A 191 1.48 10.70 45.21
C GLN A 191 1.76 11.33 43.84
N HIS A 192 2.54 10.60 43.02
CA HIS A 192 3.05 10.96 41.68
C HIS A 192 4.46 11.57 41.64
N GLN A 193 5.45 10.81 42.10
CA GLN A 193 6.78 10.89 41.49
C GLN A 193 6.85 9.91 40.31
N PRO A 194 7.20 10.35 39.09
CA PRO A 194 7.48 9.42 38.00
C PRO A 194 8.69 8.56 38.35
N ARG A 195 8.61 7.24 38.08
CA ARG A 195 9.66 6.23 38.32
C ARG A 195 11.02 6.50 37.62
N TYR A 196 11.21 7.65 36.97
CA TYR A 196 12.46 8.04 36.29
C TYR A 196 13.40 8.89 37.16
N ALA A 197 12.99 9.34 38.34
CA ALA A 197 13.81 10.22 39.18
C ALA A 197 14.62 9.44 40.23
N THR A 198 15.76 8.84 39.86
CA THR A 198 16.80 8.44 40.85
C THR A 198 18.25 8.71 40.42
N LYS A 199 18.52 9.11 39.18
CA LYS A 199 19.84 9.57 38.69
C LYS A 199 19.66 10.65 37.62
N ASP A 200 20.67 11.50 37.43
CA ASP A 200 20.69 12.47 36.32
C ASP A 200 20.55 11.72 34.97
N PRO A 201 19.50 11.95 34.18
CA PRO A 201 19.29 11.32 32.86
C PRO A 201 20.52 11.31 31.96
N LEU A 202 21.36 12.35 32.02
CA LEU A 202 22.55 12.48 31.19
C LEU A 202 23.76 11.70 31.71
N GLU A 203 23.75 11.28 32.98
CA GLU A 203 24.79 10.39 33.52
C GLU A 203 24.76 9.03 32.81
N GLU A 204 23.57 8.48 32.59
CA GLU A 204 23.36 7.22 31.88
C GLU A 204 23.73 7.34 30.39
N VAL A 205 23.41 8.47 29.74
CA VAL A 205 23.86 8.78 28.37
C VAL A 205 25.40 8.84 28.31
N SER A 206 26.05 9.56 29.24
CA SER A 206 27.51 9.67 29.29
C SER A 206 28.18 8.30 29.48
N ASN A 207 27.64 7.46 30.37
CA ASN A 207 28.14 6.10 30.59
C ASN A 207 27.96 5.22 29.35
N TRP A 208 26.80 5.28 28.70
CA TRP A 208 26.54 4.57 27.45
C TRP A 208 27.53 4.96 26.34
N LEU A 209 27.75 6.26 26.11
CA LEU A 209 28.72 6.76 25.13
C LEU A 209 30.15 6.28 25.44
N ARG A 210 30.54 6.21 26.72
CA ARG A 210 31.85 5.65 27.13
C ARG A 210 31.96 4.16 26.84
N LEU A 211 30.88 3.38 27.01
CA LEU A 211 30.88 1.95 26.72
C LEU A 211 30.90 1.66 25.21
N LEU A 212 30.20 2.46 24.41
CA LEU A 212 30.25 2.40 22.95
C LEU A 212 31.68 2.60 22.43
N LYS A 213 32.40 3.60 22.94
CA LYS A 213 33.82 3.84 22.61
C LYS A 213 34.73 2.64 22.93
N LYS A 214 34.33 1.78 23.87
CA LYS A 214 35.07 0.58 24.28
C LYS A 214 34.62 -0.69 23.54
N GLY A 215 33.62 -0.60 22.64
CA GLY A 215 33.06 -1.76 21.92
C GLY A 215 32.37 -2.79 22.81
N LYS A 216 31.87 -2.38 23.99
CA LYS A 216 31.32 -3.28 25.02
C LYS A 216 29.89 -2.88 25.39
N VAL A 217 28.94 -3.05 24.48
CA VAL A 217 27.53 -2.78 24.79
C VAL A 217 26.65 -3.93 24.32
N ALA A 218 25.92 -4.52 25.26
CA ALA A 218 24.82 -5.43 24.94
C ALA A 218 23.60 -4.61 24.53
N GLU A 219 22.86 -5.08 23.51
CA GLU A 219 21.67 -4.42 22.95
C GLU A 219 20.66 -4.02 24.03
N THR A 220 20.37 -4.88 25.01
CA THR A 220 19.41 -4.57 26.09
C THR A 220 19.81 -3.43 27.02
N LYS A 221 21.08 -2.98 26.96
CA LYS A 221 21.60 -1.85 27.75
C LYS A 221 21.65 -0.54 26.96
N THR A 222 21.21 -0.51 25.71
CA THR A 222 21.22 0.70 24.86
C THR A 222 19.89 1.45 24.90
N TYR A 223 18.75 0.76 25.03
CA TYR A 223 17.43 1.35 24.86
C TYR A 223 17.17 2.54 25.78
N PHE A 224 17.43 2.36 27.08
CA PHE A 224 17.18 3.39 28.08
C PHE A 224 18.04 4.65 27.88
N PRO A 225 19.38 4.56 27.71
CA PRO A 225 20.20 5.72 27.33
C PRO A 225 19.73 6.44 26.06
N ILE A 226 19.29 5.70 25.02
CA ILE A 226 18.76 6.30 23.79
C ILE A 226 17.48 7.10 24.11
N GLN A 227 16.55 6.55 24.89
CA GLN A 227 15.36 7.28 25.32
C GLN A 227 15.71 8.55 26.11
N GLN A 228 16.69 8.49 27.02
CA GLN A 228 17.12 9.67 27.79
C GLN A 228 17.74 10.75 26.90
N PHE A 229 18.52 10.36 25.88
CA PHE A 229 19.05 11.29 24.88
C PHE A 229 17.91 11.99 24.11
N LEU A 230 16.91 11.23 23.66
CA LEU A 230 15.75 11.75 22.93
C LEU A 230 14.94 12.73 23.80
N LEU A 231 14.62 12.33 25.04
CA LEU A 231 13.85 13.15 25.97
C LEU A 231 14.59 14.44 26.37
N PHE A 232 15.90 14.35 26.63
CA PHE A 232 16.72 15.54 26.87
C PHE A 232 16.69 16.49 25.68
N SER A 233 16.94 15.97 24.48
CA SER A 233 16.94 16.79 23.25
C SER A 233 15.59 17.47 23.06
N MET A 234 14.49 16.74 23.23
CA MET A 234 13.14 17.29 23.11
C MET A 234 12.82 18.36 24.15
N ARG A 235 13.23 18.19 25.41
CA ARG A 235 13.05 19.22 26.44
C ARG A 235 13.74 20.53 26.07
N GLU A 236 14.99 20.46 25.62
CA GLU A 236 15.75 21.65 25.22
C GLU A 236 15.18 22.28 23.95
N ILE A 237 14.71 21.48 22.99
CA ILE A 237 14.06 21.96 21.77
C ILE A 237 12.75 22.69 22.12
N ASP A 238 11.93 22.09 22.98
CA ASP A 238 10.64 22.66 23.42
C ASP A 238 10.85 24.03 24.08
N GLY A 239 11.82 24.15 24.99
CA GLY A 239 12.16 25.44 25.63
C GLY A 239 12.66 26.51 24.64
N GLN A 240 13.42 26.10 23.63
CA GLN A 240 13.87 27.02 22.57
C GLN A 240 12.73 27.47 21.64
N VAL A 241 11.75 26.60 21.38
CA VAL A 241 10.56 26.92 20.59
C VAL A 241 9.63 27.84 21.38
N GLU A 242 9.35 27.51 22.64
CA GLU A 242 8.50 28.32 23.54
C GLU A 242 9.02 29.76 23.65
N ASP A 243 10.33 29.94 23.81
CA ASP A 243 10.91 31.27 23.90
C ASP A 243 10.75 32.08 22.61
N ARG A 244 10.90 31.43 21.45
CA ARG A 244 10.77 32.06 20.13
C ARG A 244 9.32 32.34 19.75
N GLN A 245 8.37 31.52 20.20
CA GLN A 245 6.94 31.72 19.93
C GLN A 245 6.36 32.98 20.60
N LYS A 246 7.08 33.58 21.57
CA LYS A 246 6.72 34.88 22.15
C LYS A 246 6.84 36.02 21.13
N ASP A 247 7.70 35.87 20.12
CA ASP A 247 7.74 36.78 18.97
C ASP A 247 6.58 36.48 18.01
N ARG A 248 5.92 37.51 17.50
CA ARG A 248 4.70 37.36 16.70
C ARG A 248 4.95 36.64 15.37
N ASP A 249 6.05 36.95 14.70
CA ASP A 249 6.33 36.43 13.36
C ASP A 249 6.88 34.99 13.46
N LEU A 250 7.75 34.73 14.43
CA LEU A 250 8.24 33.38 14.73
C LEU A 250 7.13 32.49 15.33
N GLY A 251 6.22 33.05 16.14
CA GLY A 251 5.09 32.32 16.69
C GLY A 251 4.17 31.75 15.61
N ARG A 252 3.89 32.52 14.55
CA ARG A 252 3.14 32.03 13.39
C ARG A 252 3.92 30.96 12.62
N LEU A 253 5.24 31.13 12.49
CA LEU A 253 6.10 30.18 11.79
C LEU A 253 6.19 28.83 12.53
N LEU A 254 6.16 28.85 13.86
CA LEU A 254 6.29 27.70 14.76
C LEU A 254 4.94 27.16 15.24
N GLN A 255 3.82 27.61 14.67
CA GLN A 255 2.48 27.23 15.11
C GLN A 255 2.21 25.72 14.95
N ASP A 256 2.85 25.09 13.96
CA ASP A 256 2.68 23.68 13.60
C ASP A 256 3.83 22.80 14.13
N TYR A 257 4.60 23.31 15.10
CA TYR A 257 5.65 22.56 15.80
C TYR A 257 5.10 21.27 16.41
N CYS A 258 5.90 20.21 16.32
CA CYS A 258 5.58 18.93 16.95
C CYS A 258 6.75 18.38 17.78
N ARG A 259 6.42 17.63 18.83
CA ARG A 259 7.38 16.91 19.65
C ARG A 259 7.58 15.50 19.10
N ILE A 260 8.83 15.07 18.91
CA ILE A 260 9.18 13.71 18.51
C ILE A 260 9.58 12.91 19.75
N LEU A 261 8.62 12.17 20.31
CA LEU A 261 8.76 11.53 21.61
C LEU A 261 8.92 10.01 21.47
N PRO A 262 9.77 9.37 22.29
CA PRO A 262 9.80 7.91 22.36
C PRO A 262 8.58 7.39 23.13
N PHE A 263 8.05 6.23 22.74
CA PHE A 263 7.17 5.48 23.63
C PHE A 263 7.93 5.05 24.88
N LYS A 264 7.22 4.92 26.01
CA LYS A 264 7.81 4.54 27.29
C LYS A 264 8.39 3.12 27.26
N ASN A 265 7.63 2.18 26.74
CA ASN A 265 8.00 0.78 26.68
C ASN A 265 8.90 0.51 25.47
N VAL A 266 9.98 -0.22 25.70
CA VAL A 266 11.00 -0.60 24.70
C VAL A 266 11.04 -2.11 24.56
N ASP A 267 11.49 -2.60 23.40
CA ASP A 267 11.49 -4.02 23.07
C ASP A 267 10.09 -4.58 23.38
N THR A 268 9.05 -4.08 22.75
CA THR A 268 7.68 -4.55 23.04
C THR A 268 6.92 -4.93 21.79
N GLY A 269 6.02 -5.91 21.95
CA GLY A 269 5.12 -6.28 20.87
C GLY A 269 4.10 -5.14 20.68
N PRO A 270 4.10 -4.43 19.55
CA PRO A 270 3.25 -3.27 19.37
C PRO A 270 1.76 -3.67 19.33
N GLN A 271 0.90 -2.75 19.76
CA GLN A 271 -0.53 -2.87 19.50
C GLN A 271 -0.77 -2.79 17.99
N GLY A 272 -1.77 -3.53 17.51
CA GLY A 272 -2.03 -3.63 16.06
C GLY A 272 -1.14 -4.61 15.29
N LYS A 273 -0.17 -5.28 15.94
CA LYS A 273 0.71 -6.27 15.28
C LYS A 273 -0.05 -7.41 14.61
N ASP A 274 0.49 -7.91 13.50
CA ASP A 274 0.04 -9.13 12.83
C ASP A 274 0.96 -10.34 13.10
N ASP A 275 2.06 -10.13 13.83
CA ASP A 275 3.07 -11.12 14.18
C ASP A 275 3.50 -11.06 15.67
N GLN A 276 4.53 -11.82 16.05
CA GLN A 276 5.08 -11.83 17.42
C GLN A 276 6.30 -10.92 17.62
N ARG A 277 6.70 -10.13 16.62
CA ARG A 277 7.91 -9.30 16.67
C ARG A 277 7.76 -8.18 17.71
N ARG A 278 8.91 -7.75 18.23
CA ARG A 278 9.01 -6.69 19.23
C ARG A 278 9.76 -5.53 18.58
N VAL A 279 9.21 -4.33 18.74
CA VAL A 279 9.86 -3.10 18.29
C VAL A 279 10.79 -2.64 19.40
N ASP A 280 12.05 -2.36 19.05
CA ASP A 280 13.06 -1.90 19.99
C ASP A 280 12.68 -0.54 20.60
N ILE A 281 12.55 0.50 19.78
CA ILE A 281 12.06 1.82 20.22
C ILE A 281 11.15 2.41 19.14
N GLY A 282 9.90 2.70 19.50
CA GLY A 282 9.00 3.48 18.65
C GLY A 282 9.09 4.97 18.97
N LEU A 283 8.92 5.82 17.97
CA LEU A 283 8.74 7.26 18.09
C LEU A 283 7.34 7.64 17.64
N TYR A 284 6.70 8.57 18.32
CA TYR A 284 5.45 9.21 17.88
C TYR A 284 5.65 10.73 17.81
N ALA A 285 4.89 11.36 16.93
CA ALA A 285 4.86 12.81 16.82
C ALA A 285 3.63 13.33 17.57
N GLN A 286 3.81 14.34 18.42
CA GLN A 286 2.75 14.95 19.22
C GLN A 286 2.63 16.44 18.87
N GLY A 287 1.42 16.90 18.56
CA GLY A 287 1.17 18.35 18.41
C GLY A 287 1.19 19.06 19.76
N VAL A 288 1.55 20.34 19.79
CA VAL A 288 1.53 21.12 21.02
C VAL A 288 0.22 21.90 21.13
N SER A 289 -0.58 21.58 22.16
CA SER A 289 -1.81 22.31 22.52
C SER A 289 -1.51 23.48 23.46
N ASP A 290 -2.53 24.23 23.89
CA ASP A 290 -2.39 25.47 24.69
C ASP A 290 -1.53 25.35 25.99
N ASP A 291 -1.26 24.13 26.49
CA ASP A 291 -0.27 23.87 27.56
C ASP A 291 1.11 23.51 26.98
N PHE A 292 2.04 24.46 27.09
CA PHE A 292 3.40 24.37 26.54
C PHE A 292 4.42 23.72 27.47
N SER A 293 4.08 23.34 28.71
CA SER A 293 5.08 22.79 29.63
C SER A 293 5.54 21.38 29.25
N PHE A 294 6.84 21.18 29.00
CA PHE A 294 7.40 19.84 28.79
C PHE A 294 7.17 18.92 30.01
N ASP A 295 7.19 19.47 31.23
CA ASP A 295 7.03 18.69 32.46
C ASP A 295 5.58 18.18 32.65
N SER A 296 4.60 18.69 31.88
CA SER A 296 3.23 18.16 31.84
C SER A 296 3.00 17.10 30.74
N VAL A 297 4.02 16.77 29.93
CA VAL A 297 3.91 15.78 28.85
C VAL A 297 3.75 14.36 29.42
N GLU A 298 2.56 13.78 29.23
CA GLU A 298 2.33 12.37 29.48
C GLU A 298 2.82 11.50 28.31
N VAL A 299 3.93 10.79 28.51
CA VAL A 299 4.50 9.90 27.50
C VAL A 299 3.63 8.66 27.30
N GLN A 300 3.25 8.38 26.05
CA GLN A 300 2.51 7.16 25.68
C GLN A 300 3.27 5.89 26.10
N GLN A 301 2.55 4.96 26.73
CA GLN A 301 3.19 3.79 27.33
C GLN A 301 3.58 2.72 26.29
N ASP A 302 2.58 2.23 25.56
CA ASP A 302 2.74 1.12 24.62
C ASP A 302 2.88 1.60 23.19
N ILE A 303 3.76 0.96 22.44
CA ILE A 303 3.94 1.21 21.01
C ILE A 303 2.67 0.78 20.26
N ASP A 304 2.09 1.69 19.47
CA ASP A 304 0.97 1.42 18.57
C ASP A 304 1.33 1.85 17.15
N TYR A 305 1.19 0.94 16.18
CA TYR A 305 1.42 1.25 14.78
C TYR A 305 0.47 2.32 14.24
N SER A 306 -0.67 2.58 14.88
CA SER A 306 -1.61 3.63 14.47
C SER A 306 -1.12 5.06 14.78
N SER A 307 -0.16 5.21 15.70
CA SER A 307 0.41 6.51 16.12
C SER A 307 1.93 6.61 15.96
N THR A 308 2.59 5.53 15.54
CA THR A 308 4.05 5.50 15.33
C THR A 308 4.46 6.36 14.14
N PHE A 309 5.27 7.38 14.38
CA PHE A 309 5.89 8.23 13.36
C PHE A 309 7.09 7.55 12.70
N ALA A 310 7.99 6.99 13.52
CA ALA A 310 9.23 6.33 13.10
C ALA A 310 9.62 5.22 14.07
N VAL A 311 10.44 4.28 13.62
CA VAL A 311 10.98 3.20 14.46
C VAL A 311 12.49 3.27 14.49
N ILE A 312 13.08 3.07 15.67
CA ILE A 312 14.52 2.87 15.84
C ILE A 312 14.77 1.38 16.08
N GLU A 313 15.58 0.78 15.22
CA GLU A 313 16.02 -0.61 15.33
C GLU A 313 17.50 -0.64 15.76
N VAL A 314 17.81 -1.40 16.81
CA VAL A 314 19.11 -1.36 17.46
C VAL A 314 19.85 -2.67 17.27
N LYS A 315 21.16 -2.59 17.02
CA LYS A 315 22.05 -3.76 16.96
C LYS A 315 23.33 -3.47 17.75
N PRO A 316 23.95 -4.49 18.37
CA PRO A 316 25.07 -4.29 19.29
C PRO A 316 26.37 -3.83 18.59
N ASP A 317 26.48 -4.06 17.29
CA ASP A 317 27.65 -3.73 16.47
C ASP A 317 27.25 -3.04 15.15
N SER A 318 28.22 -2.41 14.51
CA SER A 318 28.07 -1.72 13.22
C SER A 318 28.46 -2.58 12.01
N LEU A 319 28.50 -3.92 12.16
CA LEU A 319 28.85 -4.79 11.04
C LEU A 319 27.79 -4.69 9.95
N ALA A 320 28.21 -4.74 8.69
CA ALA A 320 27.29 -4.66 7.54
C ALA A 320 26.18 -5.73 7.55
N ALA A 321 26.42 -6.89 8.19
CA ALA A 321 25.40 -7.91 8.39
C ALA A 321 24.32 -7.46 9.38
N SER A 322 24.71 -6.86 10.50
CA SER A 322 23.83 -6.32 11.54
C SER A 322 23.03 -5.14 11.03
N VAL A 323 23.66 -4.21 10.30
CA VAL A 323 22.97 -3.09 9.64
C VAL A 323 21.90 -3.60 8.68
N ARG A 324 22.22 -4.61 7.86
CA ARG A 324 21.25 -5.21 6.93
C ARG A 324 20.10 -5.91 7.66
N GLN A 325 20.39 -6.58 8.78
CA GLN A 325 19.35 -7.18 9.61
C GLN A 325 18.44 -6.11 10.21
N ALA A 326 19.00 -4.99 10.67
CA ALA A 326 18.21 -3.86 11.18
C ALA A 326 17.29 -3.27 10.09
N LEU A 327 17.81 -3.05 8.88
CA LEU A 327 17.03 -2.60 7.72
C LEU A 327 15.90 -3.57 7.35
N ALA A 328 16.16 -4.87 7.38
CA ALA A 328 15.13 -5.89 7.14
C ALA A 328 14.02 -5.86 8.20
N GLN A 329 14.34 -5.61 9.47
CA GLN A 329 13.35 -5.45 10.52
C GLN A 329 12.52 -4.16 10.34
N LEU A 330 13.17 -3.04 10.02
CA LEU A 330 12.47 -1.79 9.71
C LEU A 330 11.50 -1.93 8.52
N LEU A 331 11.87 -2.68 7.48
CA LEU A 331 10.96 -3.02 6.38
C LEU A 331 9.70 -3.73 6.89
N LEU A 332 9.84 -4.69 7.80
CA LEU A 332 8.70 -5.40 8.36
C LEU A 332 7.79 -4.49 9.19
N TYR A 333 8.36 -3.60 10.01
CA TYR A 333 7.57 -2.63 10.77
C TYR A 333 6.85 -1.63 9.87
N SER A 334 7.51 -1.17 8.80
CA SER A 334 6.93 -0.25 7.82
C SER A 334 5.67 -0.83 7.18
N ARG A 335 5.63 -2.14 6.92
CA ARG A 335 4.44 -2.87 6.43
C ARG A 335 3.24 -2.66 7.36
N ASN A 336 3.46 -2.85 8.66
CA ASN A 336 2.41 -2.71 9.66
C ASN A 336 1.94 -1.27 9.83
N ILE A 337 2.86 -0.30 9.73
CA ILE A 337 2.52 1.13 9.75
C ILE A 337 1.66 1.48 8.54
N TYR A 338 2.02 1.09 7.31
CA TYR A 338 1.18 1.33 6.12
C TYR A 338 -0.21 0.70 6.23
N ALA A 339 -0.30 -0.48 6.85
CA ALA A 339 -1.58 -1.16 7.06
C ALA A 339 -2.49 -0.42 8.08
N MET A 340 -1.90 0.25 9.09
CA MET A 340 -2.64 0.92 10.17
C MET A 340 -2.84 2.42 9.93
N GLN A 341 -2.00 3.06 9.13
CA GLN A 341 -2.03 4.50 8.86
C GLN A 341 -2.34 4.77 7.38
N PRO A 342 -3.62 4.90 7.01
CA PRO A 342 -4.05 5.09 5.62
C PRO A 342 -3.68 6.45 5.03
N ASN A 343 -3.08 7.35 5.81
CA ASN A 343 -2.60 8.67 5.39
C ASN A 343 -1.07 8.71 5.20
N ARG A 344 -0.36 7.57 5.10
CA ARG A 344 1.09 7.58 4.86
C ARG A 344 1.43 7.68 3.37
N ARG A 345 2.39 8.55 3.04
CA ARG A 345 3.03 8.72 1.73
C ARG A 345 4.40 8.03 1.68
N PHE A 346 5.12 8.07 2.79
CA PHE A 346 6.39 7.38 3.03
C PHE A 346 6.60 7.18 4.54
N ILE A 347 7.60 6.39 4.94
CA ILE A 347 7.90 6.12 6.35
C ILE A 347 9.36 6.44 6.70
N TRP A 348 9.58 6.94 7.91
CA TRP A 348 10.90 7.11 8.51
C TRP A 348 11.27 5.92 9.39
N GLY A 349 12.53 5.50 9.29
CA GLY A 349 13.13 4.56 10.23
C GLY A 349 14.55 4.99 10.58
N ILE A 350 15.06 4.50 11.69
CA ILE A 350 16.42 4.79 12.17
C ILE A 350 17.08 3.46 12.53
N THR A 351 18.31 3.27 12.09
CA THR A 351 19.14 2.16 12.58
C THR A 351 20.17 2.72 13.55
N MET A 352 20.32 2.07 14.70
CA MET A 352 21.39 2.34 15.67
C MET A 352 22.22 1.07 15.84
N CYS A 353 23.28 0.94 15.05
CA CYS A 353 24.11 -0.25 14.99
C CYS A 353 25.49 0.06 15.60
N GLY A 354 25.74 -0.42 16.81
CA GLY A 354 26.93 -0.02 17.58
C GLY A 354 26.94 1.48 17.89
N ASN A 355 27.95 2.20 17.41
CA ASN A 355 28.05 3.66 17.52
C ASN A 355 27.45 4.42 16.32
N GLU A 356 27.01 3.71 15.28
CA GLU A 356 26.55 4.32 14.04
C GLU A 356 25.03 4.47 14.02
N VAL A 357 24.57 5.69 13.78
CA VAL A 357 23.16 6.02 13.55
C VAL A 357 22.97 6.30 12.06
N ARG A 358 21.95 5.71 11.43
CA ARG A 358 21.53 6.05 10.06
C ARG A 358 20.04 6.34 10.03
N THR A 359 19.66 7.35 9.26
CA THR A 359 18.25 7.67 8.97
C THR A 359 17.85 7.02 7.66
N CYS A 360 16.68 6.38 7.64
CA CYS A 360 16.18 5.63 6.51
C CYS A 360 14.81 6.16 6.07
N LEU A 361 14.68 6.46 4.77
CA LEU A 361 13.43 6.87 4.12
C LEU A 361 12.87 5.71 3.31
N PHE A 362 11.70 5.22 3.68
CA PHE A 362 10.98 4.13 3.01
C PHE A 362 9.97 4.71 2.03
N SER A 363 10.34 4.79 0.75
CA SER A 363 9.47 5.27 -0.34
C SER A 363 8.73 4.13 -1.06
N ASN A 364 7.92 4.47 -2.07
CA ASN A 364 7.15 3.49 -2.84
C ASN A 364 7.98 2.44 -3.58
N ASP A 365 9.24 2.71 -3.96
CA ASP A 365 10.02 1.76 -4.78
C ASP A 365 11.42 1.44 -4.22
N VAL A 366 11.94 2.31 -3.36
CA VAL A 366 13.33 2.32 -2.88
C VAL A 366 13.38 2.77 -1.43
N VAL A 367 14.31 2.21 -0.67
CA VAL A 367 14.70 2.72 0.65
C VAL A 367 16.00 3.50 0.50
N PHE A 368 16.05 4.71 1.02
CA PHE A 368 17.28 5.50 1.08
C PHE A 368 17.83 5.46 2.50
N SER A 369 19.11 5.17 2.68
CA SER A 369 19.78 5.25 3.96
C SER A 369 20.85 6.33 3.91
N SER A 370 20.86 7.20 4.91
CA SER A 370 21.91 8.20 5.08
C SER A 370 23.28 7.56 5.29
N SER A 371 24.34 8.37 5.18
CA SER A 371 25.64 8.02 5.76
C SER A 371 25.56 7.83 7.26
N ALA A 372 26.53 7.11 7.81
CA ALA A 372 26.62 6.83 9.24
C ALA A 372 26.98 8.08 10.05
N ILE A 373 26.22 8.34 11.10
CA ILE A 373 26.53 9.31 12.15
C ILE A 373 27.18 8.57 13.32
N ASP A 374 28.42 8.92 13.67
CA ASP A 374 29.07 8.38 14.87
C ASP A 374 28.65 9.15 16.13
N ILE A 375 27.70 8.58 16.88
CA ILE A 375 27.13 9.20 18.08
C ILE A 375 28.15 9.38 19.22
N THR A 376 29.31 8.73 19.15
CA THR A 376 30.36 8.89 20.17
C THR A 376 31.15 10.19 20.00
N THR A 377 31.02 10.85 18.84
CA THR A 377 31.65 12.13 18.51
C THR A 377 30.69 13.30 18.77
N ALA A 378 31.23 14.49 19.11
CA ALA A 378 30.40 15.69 19.28
C ALA A 378 29.73 16.12 17.97
N ALA A 379 30.45 15.98 16.85
CA ALA A 379 29.90 16.26 15.52
C ALA A 379 28.72 15.34 15.19
N GLY A 380 28.83 14.03 15.46
CA GLY A 380 27.75 13.09 15.22
C GLY A 380 26.55 13.31 16.14
N ARG A 381 26.77 13.61 17.43
CA ARG A 381 25.66 14.02 18.32
C ARG A 381 24.96 15.27 17.83
N ARG A 382 25.70 16.29 17.36
CA ARG A 382 25.12 17.48 16.73
C ARG A 382 24.28 17.13 15.50
N GLN A 383 24.73 16.23 14.64
CA GLN A 383 23.94 15.78 13.48
C GLN A 383 22.66 15.04 13.90
N PHE A 384 22.71 14.23 14.96
CA PHE A 384 21.52 13.56 15.45
C PHE A 384 20.54 14.53 16.13
N VAL A 385 21.03 15.52 16.86
CA VAL A 385 20.21 16.64 17.35
C VAL A 385 19.59 17.41 16.19
N GLU A 386 20.36 17.74 15.15
CA GLU A 386 19.86 18.43 13.95
C GLU A 386 18.70 17.66 13.30
N LEU A 387 18.82 16.33 13.21
CA LEU A 387 17.74 15.47 12.70
C LEU A 387 16.45 15.61 13.53
N LEU A 388 16.56 15.56 14.87
CA LEU A 388 15.41 15.68 15.77
C LEU A 388 14.76 17.08 15.69
N VAL A 389 15.58 18.13 15.64
CA VAL A 389 15.10 19.51 15.45
C VAL A 389 14.36 19.64 14.13
N ASN A 390 14.95 19.12 13.05
CA ASN A 390 14.36 19.18 11.72
C ASN A 390 13.02 18.43 11.66
N PHE A 391 12.94 17.20 12.20
CA PHE A 391 11.66 16.49 12.30
C PHE A 391 10.62 17.24 13.12
N SER A 392 11.02 17.96 14.16
CA SER A 392 10.08 18.72 15.00
C SER A 392 9.50 19.97 14.32
N LEU A 393 10.19 20.48 13.28
CA LEU A 393 9.85 21.73 12.58
C LEU A 393 9.38 21.52 11.13
N CYS A 394 9.44 20.30 10.63
CA CYS A 394 9.00 19.96 9.28
C CYS A 394 7.48 19.99 9.15
N GLU A 395 7.02 20.42 7.97
CA GLU A 395 5.63 20.31 7.57
C GLU A 395 5.16 18.83 7.61
N VAL A 396 3.87 18.59 7.93
CA VAL A 396 3.30 17.24 8.07
C VAL A 396 3.52 16.35 6.84
N ASP A 397 3.59 16.97 5.66
CA ASP A 397 3.82 16.29 4.39
C ASP A 397 5.27 15.78 4.25
N GLN A 398 6.25 16.47 4.84
CA GLN A 398 7.65 16.04 4.96
C GLN A 398 7.87 14.99 6.07
N LEU A 399 6.94 14.89 7.03
CA LEU A 399 6.90 13.82 8.01
C LEU A 399 6.32 12.51 7.45
N GLY A 400 5.84 12.53 6.21
CA GLY A 400 5.30 11.36 5.51
C GLY A 400 3.79 11.20 5.62
N TYR A 401 3.08 12.19 6.18
CA TYR A 401 1.61 12.19 6.22
C TYR A 401 1.03 12.86 4.99
N ASP A 402 -0.16 12.42 4.59
CA ASP A 402 -0.98 13.05 3.58
C ASP A 402 -1.89 14.10 4.25
N PRO A 403 -1.67 15.41 4.01
CA PRO A 403 -2.47 16.47 4.62
C PRO A 403 -3.95 16.43 4.22
N THR A 404 -4.28 15.70 3.15
CA THR A 404 -5.62 15.60 2.57
C THR A 404 -6.44 14.42 3.13
N ILE A 405 -5.83 13.56 3.96
CA ILE A 405 -6.49 12.46 4.68
C ILE A 405 -6.37 12.70 6.19
N ARG A 406 -7.48 13.01 6.84
CA ARG A 406 -7.51 13.47 8.22
C ARG A 406 -8.49 12.69 9.07
N TRP A 407 -8.06 12.29 10.25
CA TRP A 407 -8.92 11.72 11.26
C TRP A 407 -9.78 12.82 11.92
N ARG A 408 -11.05 12.49 12.16
CA ARG A 408 -12.04 13.34 12.83
C ARG A 408 -12.50 12.65 14.12
N PRO A 409 -11.86 12.94 15.26
CA PRO A 409 -12.22 12.32 16.55
C PRO A 409 -13.69 12.51 16.92
N GLU A 410 -14.26 13.68 16.61
CA GLU A 410 -15.65 14.05 16.90
C GLU A 410 -16.69 13.15 16.19
N HIS A 411 -16.29 12.52 15.09
CA HIS A 411 -17.13 11.65 14.28
C HIS A 411 -16.61 10.21 14.20
N ASN A 412 -15.46 9.94 14.83
CA ASN A 412 -14.75 8.66 14.75
C ASN A 412 -14.59 8.17 13.29
N CYS A 413 -14.17 9.07 12.40
CA CYS A 413 -14.08 8.77 10.97
C CYS A 413 -12.90 9.50 10.29
N TRP A 414 -12.51 9.01 9.12
CA TRP A 414 -11.62 9.71 8.20
C TRP A 414 -12.39 10.72 7.35
N ALA A 415 -11.82 11.90 7.19
CA ALA A 415 -12.18 12.91 6.19
C ALA A 415 -11.10 12.91 5.10
N ILE A 416 -11.48 12.59 3.88
CA ILE A 416 -10.61 12.38 2.73
C ILE A 416 -11.01 13.41 1.67
N GLU A 417 -10.10 14.27 1.29
CA GLU A 417 -10.33 15.18 0.17
C GLU A 417 -10.21 14.41 -1.14
N GLY A 418 -11.12 14.63 -2.08
CA GLY A 418 -11.10 13.99 -3.39
C GLY A 418 -11.64 14.94 -4.45
N PRO A 419 -11.49 14.59 -5.73
CA PRO A 419 -12.03 15.41 -6.82
C PRO A 419 -13.54 15.57 -6.72
N ASP A 420 -14.02 16.77 -7.06
CA ASP A 420 -15.43 17.12 -7.16
C ASP A 420 -15.91 17.10 -8.62
N THR A 421 -17.17 16.72 -8.83
CA THR A 421 -17.81 16.70 -10.15
C THR A 421 -18.34 18.07 -10.58
N ALA A 422 -18.58 18.97 -9.62
CA ALA A 422 -19.32 20.23 -9.86
C ALA A 422 -18.49 21.35 -10.52
N GLY A 423 -17.15 21.32 -10.46
CA GLY A 423 -16.31 22.46 -10.89
C GLY A 423 -15.67 22.38 -12.27
N LYS A 424 -16.02 21.40 -13.11
CA LYS A 424 -15.40 21.23 -14.45
C LYS A 424 -15.62 22.42 -15.41
N SER A 425 -16.47 23.38 -15.08
CA SER A 425 -16.74 24.58 -15.88
C SER A 425 -15.69 25.69 -15.77
N SER A 426 -14.74 25.63 -14.81
CA SER A 426 -13.79 26.74 -14.57
C SER A 426 -12.29 26.40 -14.77
N GLY A 427 -11.93 25.17 -15.14
CA GLY A 427 -10.53 24.77 -15.36
C GLY A 427 -9.66 24.65 -14.09
N THR A 428 -10.23 24.88 -12.90
CA THR A 428 -9.60 24.63 -11.60
C THR A 428 -10.08 23.30 -11.01
N THR A 429 -9.16 22.45 -10.54
CA THR A 429 -9.46 21.24 -9.77
C THR A 429 -10.26 21.63 -8.53
N THR A 430 -11.54 21.26 -8.50
CA THR A 430 -12.40 21.46 -7.34
C THR A 430 -12.33 20.21 -6.47
N VAL A 431 -12.21 20.43 -5.17
CA VAL A 431 -11.99 19.38 -4.17
C VAL A 431 -13.22 19.31 -3.26
N LYS A 432 -13.64 18.09 -2.95
CA LYS A 432 -14.74 17.76 -2.04
C LYS A 432 -14.25 16.84 -0.93
N THR A 433 -14.79 16.98 0.28
CA THR A 433 -14.48 16.09 1.39
C THR A 433 -15.45 14.91 1.42
N TYR A 434 -14.89 13.70 1.49
CA TYR A 434 -15.57 12.43 1.65
C TYR A 434 -15.27 11.86 3.05
N TYR A 435 -16.23 11.18 3.67
CA TYR A 435 -16.12 10.66 5.02
C TYR A 435 -16.19 9.13 5.05
N SER A 436 -15.36 8.48 5.87
CA SER A 436 -15.30 7.03 6.01
C SER A 436 -15.04 6.57 7.44
N ASP A 437 -15.87 5.69 7.98
CA ASP A 437 -15.62 4.96 9.23
C ASP A 437 -15.08 3.54 8.97
N LYS A 438 -14.96 3.16 7.68
CA LYS A 438 -14.62 1.80 7.23
C LYS A 438 -13.60 1.86 6.12
N GLN A 439 -12.35 1.55 6.47
CA GLN A 439 -11.36 1.18 5.48
C GLN A 439 -11.67 -0.23 4.96
N LEU A 440 -11.88 -0.37 3.66
CA LEU A 440 -11.91 -1.69 3.04
C LEU A 440 -10.47 -2.17 2.94
N LEU A 441 -10.19 -3.32 3.56
CA LEU A 441 -8.93 -4.07 3.52
C LEU A 441 -8.07 -3.71 2.30
N SER A 442 -7.02 -2.96 2.56
CA SER A 442 -6.01 -2.55 1.59
C SER A 442 -5.09 -3.73 1.27
N SER A 443 -4.65 -3.87 0.01
CA SER A 443 -3.41 -4.60 -0.27
C SER A 443 -2.16 -3.75 0.04
N ALA A 444 -2.26 -2.82 1.00
CA ALA A 444 -1.13 -2.05 1.52
C ALA A 444 -0.13 -2.91 2.31
N ASP A 445 -0.35 -4.22 2.36
CA ASP A 445 0.68 -5.19 2.72
C ASP A 445 1.80 -5.23 1.67
N GLU A 446 1.63 -4.70 0.46
CA GLU A 446 2.74 -4.59 -0.50
C GLU A 446 3.68 -3.43 -0.09
N LEU A 447 4.89 -3.77 0.35
CA LEU A 447 5.91 -2.81 0.82
C LEU A 447 6.38 -1.81 -0.25
N PHE A 448 6.25 -2.19 -1.52
CA PHE A 448 6.66 -1.40 -2.66
C PHE A 448 5.58 -1.44 -3.74
N GLY A 449 5.55 -0.43 -4.60
CA GLY A 449 4.63 -0.29 -5.71
C GLY A 449 3.49 0.69 -5.42
N ARG A 450 2.29 0.29 -5.83
CA ARG A 450 1.13 1.19 -5.95
C ARG A 450 0.47 1.59 -4.62
N HIS A 451 0.78 0.91 -3.51
CA HIS A 451 0.22 1.22 -2.18
C HIS A 451 -1.29 1.50 -2.20
N ARG A 452 -2.06 0.63 -2.86
CA ARG A 452 -3.48 0.84 -3.14
C ARG A 452 -4.35 0.66 -1.90
N ARG A 453 -5.20 1.65 -1.64
CA ARG A 453 -6.16 1.72 -0.53
C ARG A 453 -7.56 1.98 -1.08
N CYS A 454 -8.58 1.38 -0.46
CA CYS A 454 -9.97 1.60 -0.83
C CYS A 454 -10.79 1.96 0.41
N PHE A 455 -11.65 2.96 0.28
CA PHE A 455 -12.52 3.44 1.35
C PHE A 455 -13.98 3.35 0.90
N LEU A 456 -14.85 2.91 1.80
CA LEU A 456 -16.29 3.12 1.64
C LEU A 456 -16.59 4.52 2.17
N VAL A 457 -17.06 5.40 1.30
CA VAL A 457 -17.19 6.82 1.62
C VAL A 457 -18.58 7.37 1.36
N THR A 458 -18.92 8.43 2.09
CA THR A 458 -20.06 9.30 1.79
C THR A 458 -19.58 10.74 1.63
N ASP A 459 -20.30 11.53 0.87
CA ASP A 459 -20.09 12.97 0.76
C ASP A 459 -20.91 13.78 1.79
N GLU A 460 -21.72 13.09 2.59
CA GLU A 460 -22.52 13.69 3.66
C GLU A 460 -21.70 13.82 4.93
N LYS A 461 -21.75 15.00 5.55
CA LYS A 461 -21.10 15.21 6.84
C LYS A 461 -21.74 14.30 7.90
N PRO A 462 -20.96 13.53 8.68
CA PRO A 462 -21.50 12.64 9.69
C PRO A 462 -22.32 13.38 10.76
N THR A 463 -23.48 12.82 11.12
CA THR A 463 -24.39 13.39 12.14
C THR A 463 -24.45 12.55 13.42
N GLY A 464 -23.56 11.57 13.58
CA GLY A 464 -23.44 10.71 14.78
C GLY A 464 -24.09 9.33 14.67
N ASN A 465 -24.90 9.06 13.64
CA ASN A 465 -25.58 7.76 13.43
C ASN A 465 -24.74 6.73 12.65
N GLY A 466 -23.41 6.85 12.68
CA GLY A 466 -22.50 6.10 11.80
C GLY A 466 -22.53 6.62 10.36
N ILE A 467 -21.66 6.07 9.51
CA ILE A 467 -21.56 6.46 8.10
C ILE A 467 -22.23 5.41 7.21
N ALA A 468 -23.23 5.86 6.43
CA ALA A 468 -23.81 5.08 5.35
C ALA A 468 -23.04 5.41 4.05
N PRO A 469 -22.21 4.50 3.53
CA PRO A 469 -21.40 4.79 2.36
C PRO A 469 -22.23 4.83 1.08
N LYS A 470 -21.90 5.78 0.21
CA LYS A 470 -22.50 5.97 -1.12
C LYS A 470 -21.54 5.62 -2.26
N PHE A 471 -20.24 5.75 -2.01
CA PHE A 471 -19.20 5.60 -3.03
C PHE A 471 -18.07 4.69 -2.53
N ILE A 472 -17.26 4.21 -3.48
CA ILE A 472 -15.94 3.67 -3.21
C ILE A 472 -14.91 4.71 -3.64
N LEU A 473 -14.00 5.08 -2.75
CA LEU A 473 -12.82 5.89 -3.07
C LEU A 473 -11.60 4.97 -3.12
N LYS A 474 -10.98 4.85 -4.29
CA LYS A 474 -9.69 4.19 -4.52
C LYS A 474 -8.58 5.24 -4.50
N ASP A 475 -7.58 5.01 -3.68
CA ASP A 475 -6.43 5.87 -3.42
C ASP A 475 -5.15 5.06 -3.74
N ALA A 476 -4.32 5.53 -4.67
CA ALA A 476 -3.22 4.74 -5.21
C ALA A 476 -2.07 5.57 -5.80
N TRP A 477 -0.93 4.90 -5.99
CA TRP A 477 0.31 5.43 -6.59
C TRP A 477 0.68 4.70 -7.89
N PRO A 478 -0.13 4.78 -8.97
CA PRO A 478 0.21 4.18 -10.25
C PRO A 478 1.48 4.80 -10.86
N GLU A 479 2.21 4.00 -11.64
CA GLU A 479 3.23 4.54 -12.55
C GLU A 479 2.53 5.35 -13.64
N ALA A 480 3.09 6.50 -13.99
CA ALA A 480 2.48 7.45 -14.92
C ALA A 480 3.54 8.14 -15.77
N GLU A 481 3.09 8.86 -16.80
CA GLU A 481 3.92 9.85 -17.48
C GLU A 481 3.90 11.17 -16.68
N GLU A 482 5.02 11.89 -16.68
CA GLU A 482 5.11 13.20 -16.01
C GLU A 482 4.08 14.18 -16.58
N ASP A 483 3.96 14.25 -17.91
CA ASP A 483 2.95 15.03 -18.60
C ASP A 483 1.59 14.28 -18.60
N PRO A 484 0.55 14.79 -17.90
CA PRO A 484 -0.76 14.15 -17.87
C PRO A 484 -1.38 13.96 -19.26
N ALA A 485 -1.08 14.84 -20.23
CA ALA A 485 -1.62 14.73 -21.58
C ALA A 485 -1.05 13.53 -22.35
N GLN A 486 0.13 13.06 -21.96
CA GLN A 486 0.81 11.91 -22.56
C GLN A 486 0.52 10.59 -21.83
N ASP A 487 -0.09 10.65 -20.64
CA ASP A 487 -0.44 9.48 -19.85
C ASP A 487 -1.65 8.72 -20.46
N LYS A 488 -1.33 7.87 -21.44
CA LYS A 488 -2.31 7.00 -22.11
C LYS A 488 -2.70 5.77 -21.29
N ARG A 489 -2.05 5.53 -20.14
CA ARG A 489 -2.28 4.35 -19.29
C ARG A 489 -3.11 4.66 -18.04
N SER A 490 -3.51 5.93 -17.88
CA SER A 490 -4.33 6.37 -16.76
C SER A 490 -5.67 5.61 -16.65
N GLU A 491 -5.90 4.97 -15.51
CA GLU A 491 -7.19 4.35 -15.17
C GLU A 491 -8.33 5.37 -15.24
N ILE A 492 -8.11 6.61 -14.78
CA ILE A 492 -9.11 7.69 -14.81
C ILE A 492 -9.53 7.97 -16.26
N ARG A 493 -8.58 8.00 -17.19
CA ARG A 493 -8.84 8.17 -18.63
C ARG A 493 -9.64 7.00 -19.18
N PHE A 494 -9.27 5.76 -18.88
CA PHE A 494 -10.02 4.57 -19.31
C PHE A 494 -11.45 4.60 -18.79
N MET A 495 -11.65 4.91 -17.52
CA MET A 495 -12.96 4.97 -16.90
C MET A 495 -13.84 6.07 -17.53
N HIS A 496 -13.29 7.25 -17.85
CA HIS A 496 -14.01 8.28 -18.60
C HIS A 496 -14.40 7.83 -20.02
N HIS A 497 -13.49 7.16 -20.73
CA HIS A 497 -13.75 6.64 -22.07
C HIS A 497 -14.85 5.56 -22.03
N ILE A 498 -14.74 4.60 -21.12
CA ILE A 498 -15.74 3.54 -20.88
C ILE A 498 -17.11 4.16 -20.59
N ALA A 499 -17.19 5.11 -19.66
CA ALA A 499 -18.46 5.72 -19.30
C ALA A 499 -19.13 6.44 -20.48
N THR A 500 -18.33 7.08 -21.35
CA THR A 500 -18.83 7.80 -22.53
C THR A 500 -19.36 6.84 -23.60
N GLU A 501 -18.58 5.82 -23.95
CA GLU A 501 -18.93 4.89 -25.03
C GLU A 501 -20.03 3.90 -24.64
N LEU A 502 -20.00 3.39 -23.39
CA LEU A 502 -20.97 2.40 -22.94
C LEU A 502 -22.32 3.02 -22.57
N ALA A 503 -22.39 4.33 -22.34
CA ALA A 503 -23.67 5.04 -22.21
C ALA A 503 -24.54 4.92 -23.47
N GLN A 504 -23.93 4.65 -24.63
CA GLN A 504 -24.59 4.44 -25.92
C GLN A 504 -24.62 2.96 -26.34
N SER A 505 -24.33 2.04 -25.41
CA SER A 505 -24.38 0.61 -25.73
C SER A 505 -25.81 0.15 -25.95
N ASP A 506 -26.00 -0.66 -26.99
CA ASP A 506 -27.23 -1.37 -27.33
C ASP A 506 -27.31 -2.76 -26.68
N VAL A 507 -26.29 -3.15 -25.91
CA VAL A 507 -26.27 -4.43 -25.19
C VAL A 507 -27.25 -4.37 -24.03
N GLU A 508 -28.29 -5.21 -24.11
CA GLU A 508 -29.31 -5.33 -23.09
C GLU A 508 -28.72 -5.66 -21.71
N ASP A 509 -29.17 -4.92 -20.70
CA ASP A 509 -28.81 -5.10 -19.30
C ASP A 509 -27.29 -5.11 -19.05
N LEU A 510 -26.52 -4.29 -19.76
CA LEU A 510 -25.08 -4.17 -19.52
C LEU A 510 -24.79 -3.48 -18.17
N VAL A 511 -23.86 -4.03 -17.39
CA VAL A 511 -23.35 -3.42 -16.16
C VAL A 511 -21.88 -3.09 -16.34
N TYR A 512 -21.52 -1.85 -16.08
CA TYR A 512 -20.15 -1.37 -16.21
C TYR A 512 -19.86 -0.37 -15.08
N PRO A 513 -18.58 -0.21 -14.70
CA PRO A 513 -18.20 0.65 -13.59
C PRO A 513 -18.45 2.11 -13.95
N LYS A 514 -19.11 2.84 -13.03
CA LYS A 514 -19.39 4.26 -13.19
C LYS A 514 -18.38 5.08 -12.40
N LEU A 515 -17.64 5.92 -13.12
CA LEU A 515 -16.76 6.92 -12.53
C LEU A 515 -17.60 8.10 -12.05
N HIS A 516 -17.61 8.32 -10.74
CA HIS A 516 -18.19 9.51 -10.15
C HIS A 516 -17.26 10.71 -10.39
N ALA A 517 -16.03 10.62 -9.89
CA ALA A 517 -14.97 11.61 -10.05
C ALA A 517 -13.61 10.93 -10.00
N GLY A 518 -12.59 11.50 -10.65
CA GLY A 518 -11.24 10.98 -10.57
C GLY A 518 -10.23 12.00 -11.05
N ASP A 519 -9.12 12.15 -10.32
CA ASP A 519 -8.04 13.09 -10.65
C ASP A 519 -6.74 12.74 -9.91
N ARG A 520 -5.66 13.41 -10.30
CA ARG A 520 -4.38 13.43 -9.56
C ARG A 520 -4.53 14.30 -8.31
N VAL A 521 -3.96 13.83 -7.20
CA VAL A 521 -4.03 14.52 -5.90
C VAL A 521 -3.10 15.73 -5.91
N HIS A 522 -3.56 16.84 -5.34
CA HIS A 522 -2.76 18.04 -5.13
C HIS A 522 -2.75 18.37 -3.64
N ILE A 523 -1.58 18.77 -3.14
CA ILE A 523 -1.36 19.16 -1.75
C ILE A 523 -1.16 20.67 -1.70
N ASP A 524 -1.90 21.34 -0.82
CA ASP A 524 -1.63 22.72 -0.41
C ASP A 524 -0.69 22.69 0.82
N ALA A 525 0.55 23.11 0.63
CA ALA A 525 1.49 23.34 1.73
C ALA A 525 1.72 24.85 1.85
N ASN A 526 1.12 25.45 2.87
CA ASN A 526 1.32 26.86 3.23
C ASN A 526 0.99 27.87 2.12
N GLY A 527 0.04 27.55 1.22
CA GLY A 527 -0.40 28.40 0.12
C GLY A 527 0.24 28.05 -1.23
N GLU A 528 1.19 27.10 -1.26
CA GLU A 528 1.70 26.52 -2.49
C GLU A 528 1.01 25.19 -2.77
N VAL A 529 0.29 25.14 -3.89
CA VAL A 529 -0.37 23.91 -4.35
C VAL A 529 0.54 23.17 -5.32
N PHE A 530 0.85 21.91 -5.02
CA PHE A 530 1.66 21.06 -5.90
C PHE A 530 1.01 19.69 -6.11
N GLU A 531 1.26 19.07 -7.26
CA GLU A 531 0.81 17.71 -7.56
C GLU A 531 1.56 16.72 -6.65
N ASP A 532 0.84 15.80 -6.03
CA ASP A 532 1.43 14.78 -5.19
C ASP A 532 1.99 13.63 -6.04
N ASN A 533 3.31 13.59 -6.20
CA ASN A 533 4.03 12.58 -6.99
C ASN A 533 5.41 12.30 -6.37
N VAL A 534 6.04 11.16 -6.73
CA VAL A 534 7.34 10.76 -6.14
C VAL A 534 8.47 11.74 -6.44
N LYS A 535 8.41 12.48 -7.55
CA LYS A 535 9.44 13.48 -7.88
C LYS A 535 9.38 14.67 -6.93
N ASN A 536 8.17 15.18 -6.66
CA ASN A 536 7.93 16.26 -5.72
C ASN A 536 8.18 15.84 -4.28
N ILE A 537 7.89 14.57 -3.93
CA ILE A 537 8.27 13.99 -2.64
C ILE A 537 9.79 13.93 -2.52
N LEU A 538 10.45 13.13 -3.38
CA LEU A 538 11.85 12.75 -3.23
C LEU A 538 12.84 13.87 -3.57
N GLY A 539 12.42 14.88 -4.34
CA GLY A 539 13.29 15.99 -4.74
C GLY A 539 14.56 15.50 -5.43
N SER A 540 15.73 15.83 -4.89
CA SER A 540 17.03 15.40 -5.43
C SER A 540 17.21 13.88 -5.43
N LEU A 541 16.61 13.16 -4.46
CA LEU A 541 16.70 11.70 -4.36
C LEU A 541 16.05 10.99 -5.56
N PHE A 542 15.09 11.62 -6.26
CA PHE A 542 14.45 11.04 -7.44
C PHE A 542 15.43 10.82 -8.60
N SER A 543 16.51 11.60 -8.66
CA SER A 543 17.54 11.47 -9.71
C SER A 543 18.45 10.26 -9.52
N LEU A 544 18.42 9.64 -8.33
CA LEU A 544 19.21 8.45 -8.02
C LEU A 544 18.69 7.23 -8.77
N ARG A 545 19.53 6.19 -8.81
CA ARG A 545 19.19 4.89 -9.39
C ARG A 545 18.87 3.89 -8.30
N LYS A 546 18.00 2.95 -8.62
CA LYS A 546 17.80 1.74 -7.82
C LYS A 546 19.12 0.97 -7.71
N PRO A 547 19.29 0.11 -6.69
CA PRO A 547 20.50 -0.71 -6.55
C PRO A 547 20.79 -1.64 -7.73
N ASP A 548 19.77 -2.00 -8.52
CA ASP A 548 19.91 -2.79 -9.75
C ASP A 548 20.30 -1.94 -10.98
N GLY A 549 20.52 -0.64 -10.81
CA GLY A 549 20.85 0.32 -11.88
C GLY A 549 19.62 0.88 -12.61
N GLY A 550 18.41 0.41 -12.29
CA GLY A 550 17.17 0.91 -12.86
C GLY A 550 16.82 2.33 -12.41
N ALA A 551 16.08 3.07 -13.22
CA ALA A 551 15.51 4.34 -12.79
C ALA A 551 14.41 4.11 -11.74
N ILE A 552 14.22 5.09 -10.86
CA ILE A 552 13.06 5.16 -9.98
C ILE A 552 11.84 5.49 -10.87
N PRO A 553 10.75 4.68 -10.83
CA PRO A 553 9.57 4.94 -11.65
C PRO A 553 8.92 6.24 -11.21
N PHE A 554 8.43 7.01 -12.19
CA PHE A 554 7.56 8.14 -11.87
C PHE A 554 6.18 7.60 -11.51
N ARG A 555 5.77 7.81 -10.26
CA ARG A 555 4.41 7.52 -9.77
C ARG A 555 3.72 8.80 -9.34
N VAL A 556 2.43 8.85 -9.58
CA VAL A 556 1.58 9.98 -9.20
C VAL A 556 0.48 9.47 -8.28
N HIS A 557 0.12 10.27 -7.29
CA HIS A 557 -0.97 9.94 -6.38
C HIS A 557 -2.30 10.24 -7.06
N THR A 558 -3.19 9.25 -7.15
CA THR A 558 -4.51 9.39 -7.76
C THR A 558 -5.63 8.98 -6.83
N ARG A 559 -6.79 9.63 -6.98
CA ARG A 559 -8.04 9.25 -6.34
C ARG A 559 -9.13 9.02 -7.37
N VAL A 560 -9.80 7.88 -7.28
CA VAL A 560 -10.91 7.46 -8.14
C VAL A 560 -12.12 7.16 -7.28
N ILE A 561 -13.22 7.90 -7.49
CA ILE A 561 -14.49 7.73 -6.80
C ILE A 561 -15.47 7.03 -7.73
N MET A 562 -16.07 5.94 -7.27
CA MET A 562 -17.00 5.10 -8.05
C MET A 562 -18.34 4.96 -7.32
N ASP A 563 -19.43 4.95 -8.08
CA ASP A 563 -20.80 4.87 -7.53
C ASP A 563 -21.17 3.46 -7.05
N ASN A 564 -20.58 2.42 -7.65
CA ASN A 564 -21.03 1.06 -7.44
C ASN A 564 -20.35 0.40 -6.23
N ILE A 565 -21.13 0.12 -5.17
CA ILE A 565 -20.67 -0.66 -4.01
C ILE A 565 -21.02 -2.14 -4.23
N GLY A 566 -20.02 -3.02 -4.14
CA GLY A 566 -20.18 -4.46 -4.26
C GLY A 566 -19.34 -5.25 -3.25
N LYS A 567 -19.61 -6.56 -3.16
CA LYS A 567 -18.86 -7.50 -2.32
C LYS A 567 -17.91 -8.34 -3.19
N PRO A 568 -16.73 -8.76 -2.69
CA PRO A 568 -15.83 -9.64 -3.45
C PRO A 568 -16.52 -10.93 -3.91
N LEU A 569 -16.07 -11.50 -5.04
CA LEU A 569 -16.65 -12.70 -5.68
C LEU A 569 -16.90 -13.86 -4.72
N LYS A 570 -16.10 -14.00 -3.67
CA LYS A 570 -16.28 -15.02 -2.63
C LYS A 570 -17.62 -15.01 -1.89
N HIS A 571 -18.46 -14.00 -2.08
CA HIS A 571 -19.78 -13.88 -1.44
C HIS A 571 -20.95 -14.38 -2.29
N VAL A 572 -20.69 -14.96 -3.47
CA VAL A 572 -21.73 -15.65 -4.24
C VAL A 572 -22.37 -16.76 -3.40
N GLU A 573 -23.69 -16.90 -3.49
CA GLU A 573 -24.44 -17.83 -2.63
C GLU A 573 -24.88 -19.10 -3.37
N SER A 574 -24.88 -19.09 -4.70
CA SER A 574 -25.30 -20.23 -5.54
C SER A 574 -24.50 -20.33 -6.83
N VAL A 575 -24.58 -21.50 -7.47
CA VAL A 575 -23.99 -21.76 -8.80
C VAL A 575 -24.49 -20.74 -9.83
N HIS A 576 -25.81 -20.55 -9.91
CA HIS A 576 -26.42 -19.61 -10.84
C HIS A 576 -25.98 -18.18 -10.60
N GLU A 577 -25.82 -17.78 -9.34
CA GLU A 577 -25.30 -16.45 -9.02
C GLU A 577 -23.85 -16.27 -9.49
N LEU A 578 -22.99 -17.28 -9.32
CA LEU A 578 -21.62 -17.23 -9.86
C LEU A 578 -21.63 -17.03 -11.39
N ILE A 579 -22.50 -17.77 -12.10
CA ILE A 579 -22.64 -17.64 -13.56
C ILE A 579 -23.15 -16.25 -13.94
N VAL A 580 -24.14 -15.70 -13.23
CA VAL A 580 -24.66 -14.35 -13.46
C VAL A 580 -23.57 -13.30 -13.28
N VAL A 581 -22.84 -13.37 -12.15
CA VAL A 581 -21.79 -12.40 -11.81
C VAL A 581 -20.64 -12.44 -12.81
N LEU A 582 -20.14 -13.63 -13.14
CA LEU A 582 -19.08 -13.77 -14.15
C LEU A 582 -19.57 -13.40 -15.55
N GLY A 583 -20.84 -13.69 -15.86
CA GLY A 583 -21.45 -13.38 -17.16
C GLY A 583 -21.60 -11.88 -17.38
N ASP A 584 -22.08 -11.14 -16.38
CA ASP A 584 -22.11 -9.68 -16.42
C ASP A 584 -20.70 -9.10 -16.63
N ALA A 585 -19.70 -9.60 -15.88
CA ALA A 585 -18.32 -9.14 -16.00
C ALA A 585 -17.70 -9.37 -17.39
N MET A 586 -17.91 -10.55 -17.98
CA MET A 586 -17.32 -10.90 -19.28
C MET A 586 -18.07 -10.28 -20.47
N ARG A 587 -19.38 -10.04 -20.33
CA ARG A 587 -20.14 -9.23 -21.30
C ARG A 587 -19.67 -7.77 -21.28
N CYS A 588 -19.45 -7.22 -20.08
CA CYS A 588 -18.85 -5.90 -19.90
C CYS A 588 -17.45 -5.81 -20.50
N HIS A 589 -16.56 -6.76 -20.18
CA HIS A 589 -15.22 -6.88 -20.77
C HIS A 589 -15.25 -6.85 -22.30
N SER A 590 -16.11 -7.67 -22.91
CA SER A 590 -16.21 -7.78 -24.37
C SER A 590 -16.71 -6.48 -25.01
N GLU A 591 -17.67 -5.80 -24.38
CA GLU A 591 -18.21 -4.55 -24.88
C GLU A 591 -17.21 -3.39 -24.73
N ILE A 592 -16.47 -3.33 -23.62
CA ILE A 592 -15.38 -2.37 -23.41
C ILE A 592 -14.30 -2.54 -24.49
N LEU A 593 -13.89 -3.78 -24.77
CA LEU A 593 -12.90 -4.03 -25.82
C LEU A 593 -13.42 -3.61 -27.20
N LYS A 594 -14.68 -3.95 -27.52
CA LYS A 594 -15.30 -3.65 -28.81
C LYS A 594 -15.45 -2.16 -29.07
N ARG A 595 -15.92 -1.39 -28.07
CA ARG A 595 -16.24 0.04 -28.23
C ARG A 595 -15.07 0.96 -27.89
N CYS A 596 -14.30 0.63 -26.87
CA CYS A 596 -13.24 1.50 -26.35
C CYS A 596 -11.84 1.07 -26.81
N SER A 597 -11.69 -0.11 -27.43
CA SER A 597 -10.38 -0.75 -27.68
C SER A 597 -9.54 -0.94 -26.41
N ILE A 598 -10.18 -1.11 -25.25
CA ILE A 598 -9.51 -1.30 -23.97
C ILE A 598 -9.55 -2.79 -23.59
N LEU A 599 -8.38 -3.41 -23.43
CA LEU A 599 -8.23 -4.78 -22.94
C LEU A 599 -7.89 -4.75 -21.45
N HIS A 600 -8.63 -5.48 -20.62
CA HIS A 600 -8.46 -5.46 -19.17
C HIS A 600 -7.17 -6.15 -18.68
N ARG A 601 -6.80 -7.29 -19.27
CA ARG A 601 -5.56 -8.06 -18.98
C ARG A 601 -5.41 -8.63 -17.56
N CYS A 602 -6.44 -8.51 -16.72
CA CYS A 602 -6.38 -8.88 -15.30
C CYS A 602 -7.75 -9.31 -14.76
N ILE A 603 -8.22 -10.48 -15.20
CA ILE A 603 -9.44 -11.10 -14.69
C ILE A 603 -9.11 -11.97 -13.47
N THR A 604 -9.57 -11.53 -12.29
CA THR A 604 -9.33 -12.19 -11.00
C THR A 604 -10.58 -12.14 -10.12
N ASP A 605 -10.59 -12.88 -9.01
CA ASP A 605 -11.70 -12.88 -8.05
C ASP A 605 -11.77 -11.62 -7.17
N SER A 606 -10.69 -10.85 -7.10
CA SER A 606 -10.64 -9.54 -6.45
C SER A 606 -11.21 -8.42 -7.33
N ASN A 607 -11.18 -8.62 -8.66
CA ASN A 607 -11.54 -7.59 -9.63
C ASN A 607 -12.97 -7.75 -10.18
N ILE A 608 -13.71 -8.74 -9.66
CA ILE A 608 -15.13 -8.96 -9.96
C ILE A 608 -15.92 -8.86 -8.66
N LEU A 609 -16.86 -7.92 -8.61
CA LEU A 609 -17.73 -7.68 -7.47
C LEU A 609 -19.14 -8.25 -7.72
N VAL A 610 -19.72 -8.79 -6.65
CA VAL A 610 -21.14 -9.12 -6.52
C VAL A 610 -21.87 -7.87 -6.05
N VAL A 611 -22.75 -7.33 -6.88
CA VAL A 611 -23.57 -6.17 -6.56
C VAL A 611 -24.99 -6.65 -6.24
N ARG A 612 -25.47 -6.26 -5.05
CA ARG A 612 -26.83 -6.55 -4.59
C ARG A 612 -27.48 -5.24 -4.21
N GLU A 613 -28.54 -4.90 -4.92
CA GLU A 613 -29.37 -3.75 -4.65
C GLU A 613 -30.75 -4.23 -4.22
N GLU A 614 -31.36 -3.57 -3.25
CA GLU A 614 -32.67 -3.95 -2.74
C GLU A 614 -33.73 -3.92 -3.85
N GLY A 615 -34.50 -5.01 -3.97
CA GLY A 615 -35.51 -5.16 -5.02
C GLY A 615 -34.98 -5.39 -6.43
N LYS A 616 -33.66 -5.57 -6.62
CA LYS A 616 -33.04 -5.84 -7.92
C LYS A 616 -32.33 -7.20 -7.97
N PRO A 617 -32.23 -7.83 -9.15
CA PRO A 617 -31.46 -9.06 -9.29
C PRO A 617 -29.98 -8.82 -8.99
N VAL A 618 -29.32 -9.86 -8.50
CA VAL A 618 -27.86 -9.86 -8.30
C VAL A 618 -27.14 -9.59 -9.61
N ARG A 619 -26.12 -8.72 -9.58
CA ARG A 619 -25.31 -8.35 -10.74
C ARG A 619 -23.83 -8.59 -10.48
N GLY A 620 -23.08 -8.79 -11.57
CA GLY A 620 -21.62 -8.74 -11.55
C GLY A 620 -21.08 -7.41 -12.02
N LEU A 621 -19.96 -6.97 -11.44
CA LEU A 621 -19.26 -5.75 -11.83
C LEU A 621 -17.76 -6.00 -11.98
N LEU A 622 -17.22 -5.72 -13.16
CA LEU A 622 -15.79 -5.73 -13.44
C LEU A 622 -15.17 -4.39 -13.04
N ILE A 623 -14.11 -4.42 -12.24
CA ILE A 623 -13.40 -3.25 -11.71
C ILE A 623 -11.88 -3.37 -11.92
N ASP A 624 -11.15 -2.30 -11.60
CA ASP A 624 -9.68 -2.25 -11.56
C ASP A 624 -8.98 -2.31 -12.93
N PHE A 625 -8.90 -1.15 -13.59
CA PHE A 625 -8.33 -1.02 -14.94
C PHE A 625 -6.86 -0.59 -14.93
N ASP A 626 -6.17 -0.67 -13.79
CA ASP A 626 -4.75 -0.31 -13.65
C ASP A 626 -3.82 -1.11 -14.59
N SER A 627 -4.19 -2.36 -14.88
CA SER A 627 -3.44 -3.22 -15.81
C SER A 627 -3.98 -3.17 -17.23
N ALA A 628 -4.98 -2.34 -17.52
CA ALA A 628 -5.60 -2.30 -18.83
C ALA A 628 -4.64 -1.75 -19.91
N LEU A 629 -4.96 -2.04 -21.16
CA LEU A 629 -4.18 -1.60 -22.32
C LEU A 629 -5.12 -1.16 -23.43
N GLU A 630 -4.86 0.03 -23.98
CA GLU A 630 -5.50 0.45 -25.23
C GLU A 630 -4.85 -0.27 -26.42
N VAL A 631 -5.61 -1.18 -27.04
CA VAL A 631 -5.18 -2.00 -28.16
C VAL A 631 -4.92 -1.10 -29.38
N GLY A 632 -3.78 -1.30 -30.04
CA GLY A 632 -3.41 -0.58 -31.26
C GLY A 632 -2.55 0.68 -31.06
N GLN A 633 -2.42 1.22 -29.84
CA GLN A 633 -1.60 2.42 -29.59
C GLN A 633 -0.18 2.14 -29.06
N VAL A 634 0.09 0.95 -28.50
CA VAL A 634 1.36 0.64 -27.80
C VAL A 634 2.11 -0.50 -28.50
N ARG A 635 3.19 -0.17 -29.23
CA ARG A 635 4.16 -1.16 -29.78
C ARG A 635 5.33 -1.34 -28.81
N ALA A 636 5.14 -1.99 -27.67
CA ALA A 636 6.23 -2.55 -26.84
C ALA A 636 5.66 -3.47 -25.74
N PRO A 637 6.37 -4.55 -25.37
CA PRO A 637 5.87 -5.54 -24.43
C PRO A 637 5.77 -4.91 -23.04
N VAL A 638 4.54 -4.72 -22.56
CA VAL A 638 4.30 -4.28 -21.18
C VAL A 638 4.62 -5.44 -20.26
N ARG A 639 5.90 -5.55 -19.87
CA ARG A 639 6.30 -6.24 -18.64
C ARG A 639 5.92 -5.33 -17.46
N SER A 640 4.63 -5.02 -17.31
CA SER A 640 4.12 -4.56 -16.03
C SER A 640 4.38 -5.71 -15.06
N GLU A 641 5.18 -5.44 -14.03
CA GLU A 641 5.32 -6.19 -12.77
C GLU A 641 4.50 -7.51 -12.79
N GLN A 642 5.18 -8.64 -13.00
CA GLN A 642 4.59 -10.00 -13.07
C GLN A 642 3.89 -10.45 -11.77
N THR A 643 3.72 -9.53 -10.82
CA THR A 643 3.35 -9.73 -9.43
C THR A 643 1.89 -9.32 -9.25
N GLY A 644 0.99 -10.30 -9.12
CA GLY A 644 -0.34 -10.02 -8.58
C GLY A 644 -1.46 -10.99 -8.93
N ALA A 645 -1.35 -11.77 -10.01
CA ALA A 645 -2.45 -12.63 -10.48
C ALA A 645 -2.01 -14.02 -11.00
N LEU A 646 -0.91 -14.58 -10.49
CA LEU A 646 -0.38 -15.87 -10.96
C LEU A 646 -1.43 -17.01 -11.00
N PRO A 647 -2.32 -17.16 -9.99
CA PRO A 647 -3.38 -18.16 -10.02
C PRO A 647 -4.28 -18.14 -11.25
N TYR A 648 -4.54 -16.96 -11.78
CA TYR A 648 -5.49 -16.73 -12.87
C TYR A 648 -4.80 -16.34 -14.18
N ALA A 649 -3.51 -16.06 -14.17
CA ALA A 649 -2.76 -15.74 -15.38
C ALA A 649 -2.82 -16.90 -16.40
N SER A 650 -2.99 -16.56 -17.68
CA SER A 650 -2.95 -17.51 -18.79
C SER A 650 -1.61 -18.24 -18.87
N ILE A 651 -1.61 -19.42 -19.48
CA ILE A 651 -0.41 -20.20 -19.78
C ILE A 651 0.57 -19.38 -20.62
N ASN A 652 0.06 -18.58 -21.57
CA ASN A 652 0.86 -17.67 -22.39
C ASN A 652 1.66 -16.68 -21.52
N ARG A 653 0.98 -16.01 -20.57
CA ARG A 653 1.60 -15.06 -19.63
C ARG A 653 2.57 -15.75 -18.66
N LEU A 654 2.21 -16.92 -18.13
CA LEU A 654 3.01 -17.66 -17.14
C LEU A 654 4.30 -18.24 -17.70
N LEU A 655 4.27 -18.69 -18.96
CA LEU A 655 5.42 -19.30 -19.62
C LEU A 655 6.22 -18.31 -20.46
N ALA A 656 5.87 -17.02 -20.41
CA ALA A 656 6.54 -15.93 -21.10
C ALA A 656 6.76 -16.23 -22.59
N SER A 657 5.71 -16.66 -23.29
CA SER A 657 5.79 -16.86 -24.74
C SER A 657 6.07 -15.54 -25.45
N ASP A 658 6.58 -15.62 -26.68
CA ASP A 658 6.70 -14.52 -27.63
C ASP A 658 5.35 -14.05 -28.22
N VAL A 659 4.22 -14.48 -27.66
CA VAL A 659 2.88 -14.25 -28.18
C VAL A 659 2.23 -13.10 -27.40
N GLU A 660 1.71 -12.12 -28.12
CA GLU A 660 1.01 -10.97 -27.53
C GLU A 660 -0.18 -11.41 -26.67
N GLN A 661 -0.40 -10.73 -25.54
CA GLN A 661 -1.56 -10.97 -24.70
C GLN A 661 -2.80 -10.37 -25.37
N THR A 662 -3.88 -11.14 -25.41
CA THR A 662 -5.14 -10.77 -26.07
C THR A 662 -6.34 -11.04 -25.17
N GLU A 663 -7.54 -10.77 -25.67
CA GLU A 663 -8.80 -11.11 -25.02
C GLU A 663 -8.92 -12.60 -24.69
N LEU A 664 -8.28 -13.48 -25.46
CA LEU A 664 -8.29 -14.92 -25.20
C LEU A 664 -7.60 -15.29 -23.88
N ASP A 665 -6.62 -14.50 -23.44
CA ASP A 665 -5.97 -14.69 -22.15
C ASP A 665 -6.90 -14.33 -20.97
N ASP A 666 -7.75 -13.33 -21.15
CA ASP A 666 -8.79 -12.95 -20.17
C ASP A 666 -9.89 -14.02 -20.11
N TRP A 667 -10.27 -14.60 -21.25
CA TRP A 667 -11.18 -15.77 -21.30
C TRP A 667 -10.57 -17.04 -20.71
N GLU A 668 -9.27 -17.28 -20.87
CA GLU A 668 -8.57 -18.37 -20.20
C GLU A 668 -8.58 -18.18 -18.68
N SER A 669 -8.46 -16.94 -18.22
CA SER A 669 -8.53 -16.58 -16.79
C SER A 669 -9.91 -16.89 -16.18
N LEU A 670 -10.98 -16.72 -16.95
CA LEU A 670 -12.35 -17.10 -16.55
C LEU A 670 -12.47 -18.60 -16.24
N VAL A 671 -11.85 -19.47 -17.05
CA VAL A 671 -11.85 -20.93 -16.81
C VAL A 671 -11.22 -21.24 -15.45
N TYR A 672 -10.11 -20.57 -15.12
CA TYR A 672 -9.45 -20.77 -13.83
C TYR A 672 -10.30 -20.30 -12.65
N LEU A 673 -11.04 -19.19 -12.81
CA LEU A 673 -11.97 -18.71 -11.81
C LEU A 673 -13.09 -19.71 -11.55
N ILE A 674 -13.77 -20.16 -12.61
CA ILE A 674 -14.89 -21.10 -12.48
C ILE A 674 -14.43 -22.40 -11.82
N CYS A 675 -13.35 -23.00 -12.33
CA CYS A 675 -12.80 -24.24 -11.78
C CYS A 675 -12.41 -24.10 -10.31
N TRP A 676 -11.81 -22.97 -9.92
CA TRP A 676 -11.43 -22.74 -8.53
C TRP A 676 -12.64 -22.66 -7.61
N TYR A 677 -13.63 -21.84 -7.96
CA TYR A 677 -14.83 -21.65 -7.15
C TYR A 677 -15.69 -22.91 -7.08
N ALA A 678 -15.84 -23.62 -8.20
CA ALA A 678 -16.54 -24.89 -8.25
C ALA A 678 -15.84 -25.96 -7.39
N THR A 679 -14.50 -25.97 -7.34
CA THR A 679 -13.74 -26.96 -6.53
C THR A 679 -13.76 -26.64 -5.04
N ILE A 680 -13.64 -25.36 -4.64
CA ILE A 680 -13.67 -24.97 -3.22
C ILE A 680 -15.08 -25.04 -2.64
N GLY A 681 -16.12 -24.86 -3.46
CA GLY A 681 -17.52 -24.88 -3.04
C GLY A 681 -18.18 -23.50 -3.09
N ILE A 682 -19.39 -23.49 -3.64
CA ILE A 682 -20.23 -22.30 -3.80
C ILE A 682 -21.42 -22.46 -2.86
N CYS A 683 -21.46 -21.63 -1.82
CA CYS A 683 -22.45 -21.73 -0.77
C CYS A 683 -22.50 -20.43 0.03
N ARG A 684 -23.68 -20.21 0.60
CA ARG A 684 -23.98 -19.08 1.49
C ARG A 684 -23.17 -19.13 2.79
N ASP A 685 -22.99 -20.32 3.36
CA ASP A 685 -22.19 -20.52 4.57
C ASP A 685 -20.79 -21.04 4.22
N LYS A 686 -19.75 -20.33 4.69
CA LYS A 686 -18.35 -20.68 4.41
C LYS A 686 -17.95 -22.02 5.00
N LYS A 687 -18.63 -22.50 6.05
CA LYS A 687 -18.34 -23.81 6.65
C LYS A 687 -18.61 -24.97 5.70
N ASP A 688 -19.49 -24.75 4.72
CA ASP A 688 -19.88 -25.74 3.73
C ASP A 688 -18.90 -25.78 2.55
N ARG A 689 -17.86 -24.91 2.54
CA ARG A 689 -16.77 -24.97 1.57
C ARG A 689 -15.76 -26.03 1.97
N ARG A 690 -15.06 -26.59 0.98
CA ARG A 690 -13.92 -27.46 1.23
C ARG A 690 -12.88 -26.73 2.07
N HIS A 691 -12.49 -27.40 3.15
CA HIS A 691 -11.40 -26.93 3.98
C HIS A 691 -10.10 -26.81 3.17
N PRO A 692 -9.28 -25.77 3.39
CA PRO A 692 -7.95 -25.62 2.80
C PRO A 692 -7.12 -26.92 2.73
N ALA A 693 -7.06 -27.66 3.83
CA ALA A 693 -6.29 -28.90 3.89
C ALA A 693 -6.70 -29.92 2.82
N SER A 694 -7.99 -30.00 2.51
CA SER A 694 -8.56 -30.91 1.51
C SER A 694 -8.22 -30.48 0.08
N MET A 695 -7.96 -29.19 -0.14
CA MET A 695 -7.58 -28.67 -1.45
C MET A 695 -6.15 -29.06 -1.84
N ARG A 696 -5.25 -29.28 -0.87
CA ARG A 696 -3.81 -29.53 -1.12
C ARG A 696 -3.53 -30.80 -1.94
N GLY A 697 -4.41 -31.79 -1.88
CA GLY A 697 -4.28 -33.04 -2.64
C GLY A 697 -4.77 -32.95 -4.09
N LEU A 698 -5.49 -31.88 -4.44
CA LEU A 698 -6.15 -31.76 -5.75
C LEU A 698 -5.20 -31.16 -6.79
N ALA A 699 -5.36 -31.56 -8.06
CA ALA A 699 -4.54 -31.06 -9.16
C ALA A 699 -4.60 -29.52 -9.28
N ILE A 700 -5.78 -28.93 -9.06
CA ILE A 700 -6.02 -27.49 -9.12
C ILE A 700 -5.18 -26.67 -8.12
N SER A 701 -4.71 -27.29 -7.03
CA SER A 701 -3.83 -26.59 -6.07
C SER A 701 -2.51 -26.15 -6.71
N LYS A 702 -2.03 -26.87 -7.72
CA LYS A 702 -0.81 -26.53 -8.48
C LYS A 702 -1.01 -25.33 -9.41
N TRP A 703 -2.24 -24.89 -9.64
CA TRP A 703 -2.50 -23.64 -10.36
C TRP A 703 -2.21 -22.42 -9.49
N ARG A 704 -2.02 -22.63 -8.19
CA ARG A 704 -1.66 -21.60 -7.22
C ARG A 704 -0.24 -21.79 -6.76
N ASN A 705 0.12 -22.98 -6.30
CA ASN A 705 1.40 -23.16 -5.62
C ASN A 705 2.54 -23.40 -6.63
N GLY A 706 3.57 -22.55 -6.59
CA GLY A 706 4.82 -22.71 -7.34
C GLY A 706 5.29 -21.44 -8.04
N THR A 707 6.39 -21.57 -8.77
CA THR A 707 6.89 -20.54 -9.68
C THR A 707 5.93 -20.35 -10.86
N PRO A 708 5.94 -19.18 -11.55
CA PRO A 708 5.09 -18.96 -12.72
C PRO A 708 5.22 -20.08 -13.78
N LYS A 709 6.43 -20.61 -13.95
CA LYS A 709 6.70 -21.71 -14.87
C LYS A 709 6.01 -23.00 -14.43
N GLU A 710 6.12 -23.39 -13.16
CA GLU A 710 5.48 -24.60 -12.63
C GLU A 710 3.96 -24.51 -12.70
N ILE A 711 3.39 -23.34 -12.36
CA ILE A 711 1.96 -23.07 -12.49
C ILE A 711 1.52 -23.21 -13.96
N GLY A 712 2.27 -22.60 -14.89
CA GLY A 712 1.98 -22.66 -16.32
C GLY A 712 2.06 -24.09 -16.88
N GLU A 713 3.03 -24.89 -16.44
CA GLU A 713 3.16 -26.30 -16.83
C GLU A 713 2.03 -27.16 -16.25
N ALA A 714 1.62 -26.92 -14.99
CA ALA A 714 0.48 -27.61 -14.38
C ALA A 714 -0.83 -27.32 -15.14
N LYS A 715 -1.11 -26.04 -15.41
CA LYS A 715 -2.27 -25.62 -16.21
C LYS A 715 -2.28 -26.25 -17.59
N ARG A 716 -1.14 -26.20 -18.30
CA ARG A 716 -0.98 -26.84 -19.61
C ARG A 716 -1.29 -28.34 -19.57
N ASN A 717 -0.77 -29.05 -18.58
CA ASN A 717 -1.01 -30.50 -18.45
C ASN A 717 -2.46 -30.85 -18.06
N ASN A 718 -3.15 -29.96 -17.33
CA ASN A 718 -4.55 -30.16 -16.95
C ASN A 718 -5.50 -29.81 -18.10
N LEU A 719 -5.14 -28.85 -18.95
CA LEU A 719 -5.95 -28.38 -20.09
C LEU A 719 -5.53 -29.01 -21.44
N ASP A 720 -4.82 -30.14 -21.43
CA ASP A 720 -4.30 -30.79 -22.64
C ASP A 720 -5.41 -31.43 -23.49
N THR A 721 -6.40 -32.04 -22.85
CA THR A 721 -7.56 -32.66 -23.49
C THR A 721 -8.81 -32.47 -22.63
N LEU A 722 -10.00 -32.59 -23.25
CA LEU A 722 -11.27 -32.59 -22.52
C LEU A 722 -11.28 -33.65 -21.41
N ASN A 723 -10.75 -34.85 -21.69
CA ASN A 723 -10.64 -35.93 -20.70
C ASN A 723 -9.69 -35.56 -19.54
N SER A 724 -8.61 -34.81 -19.82
CA SER A 724 -7.66 -34.38 -18.79
C SER A 724 -8.29 -33.37 -17.83
N ILE A 725 -8.99 -32.34 -18.35
CA ILE A 725 -9.69 -31.37 -17.50
C ILE A 725 -10.87 -32.03 -16.79
N GLY A 726 -11.63 -32.87 -17.50
CA GLY A 726 -12.73 -33.68 -16.97
C GLY A 726 -12.32 -34.48 -15.73
N GLY A 727 -11.37 -35.40 -15.88
CA GLY A 727 -10.97 -36.32 -14.81
C GLY A 727 -10.02 -35.74 -13.77
N LYS A 728 -9.33 -34.61 -14.02
CA LYS A 728 -8.41 -34.01 -13.03
C LYS A 728 -8.99 -32.82 -12.29
N ILE A 729 -10.00 -32.15 -12.86
CA ILE A 729 -10.53 -30.89 -12.35
C ILE A 729 -12.05 -30.98 -12.16
N ILE A 730 -12.81 -31.26 -13.21
CA ILE A 730 -14.29 -31.17 -13.22
C ILE A 730 -14.93 -32.24 -12.32
N GLU A 731 -14.40 -33.48 -12.34
CA GLU A 731 -14.84 -34.57 -11.45
C GLU A 731 -14.67 -34.23 -9.96
N TYR A 732 -13.72 -33.34 -9.65
CA TYR A 732 -13.46 -32.88 -8.30
C TYR A 732 -14.24 -31.61 -7.96
N PHE A 733 -15.23 -31.16 -8.73
CA PHE A 733 -16.08 -30.06 -8.26
C PHE A 733 -16.81 -30.44 -6.96
N HIS A 734 -17.03 -29.44 -6.10
CA HIS A 734 -17.75 -29.65 -4.86
C HIS A 734 -19.21 -29.97 -5.20
N LEU A 735 -19.68 -31.15 -4.78
CA LEU A 735 -21.07 -31.54 -4.97
C LEU A 735 -21.98 -30.59 -4.18
N VAL A 736 -22.62 -29.69 -4.92
CA VAL A 736 -23.66 -28.75 -4.46
C VAL A 736 -24.78 -28.76 -5.50
N LYS A 737 -25.92 -28.15 -5.16
CA LYS A 737 -27.06 -28.06 -6.09
C LYS A 737 -26.64 -27.37 -7.40
N ASP A 738 -27.09 -27.91 -8.53
CA ASP A 738 -26.91 -27.37 -9.88
C ASP A 738 -25.44 -27.27 -10.34
N ILE A 739 -24.51 -28.00 -9.71
CA ILE A 739 -23.08 -27.99 -10.05
C ILE A 739 -22.80 -28.49 -11.48
N ASP A 740 -23.64 -29.39 -11.99
CA ASP A 740 -23.60 -29.92 -13.35
C ASP A 740 -23.68 -28.81 -14.41
N VAL A 741 -24.43 -27.73 -14.13
CA VAL A 741 -24.50 -26.54 -15.00
C VAL A 741 -23.12 -25.89 -15.16
N LEU A 742 -22.31 -25.83 -14.10
CA LEU A 742 -20.93 -25.32 -14.19
C LEU A 742 -19.99 -26.30 -14.86
N GLN A 743 -20.21 -27.61 -14.70
CA GLN A 743 -19.41 -28.62 -15.39
C GLN A 743 -19.58 -28.46 -16.91
N THR A 744 -20.83 -28.40 -17.39
CA THR A 744 -21.15 -28.16 -18.80
C THR A 744 -20.58 -26.82 -19.29
N LEU A 745 -20.76 -25.73 -18.53
CA LEU A 745 -20.23 -24.42 -18.91
C LEU A 745 -18.70 -24.42 -19.09
N VAL A 746 -17.97 -25.08 -18.19
CA VAL A 746 -16.50 -25.19 -18.30
C VAL A 746 -16.09 -26.02 -19.51
N GLU A 747 -16.79 -27.12 -19.80
CA GLU A 747 -16.55 -27.95 -20.97
C GLU A 747 -16.80 -27.16 -22.27
N ASP A 748 -17.90 -26.41 -22.36
CA ASP A 748 -18.24 -25.61 -23.54
C ASP A 748 -17.22 -24.48 -23.76
N ILE A 749 -16.86 -23.72 -22.71
CA ILE A 749 -15.82 -22.69 -22.80
C ILE A 749 -14.47 -23.30 -23.18
N TYR A 750 -14.14 -24.48 -22.64
CA TYR A 750 -12.93 -25.19 -22.99
C TYR A 750 -12.94 -25.61 -24.47
N MET A 751 -14.06 -26.11 -24.98
CA MET A 751 -14.19 -26.47 -26.39
C MET A 751 -14.03 -25.26 -27.30
N ASP A 752 -14.67 -24.13 -26.96
CA ASP A 752 -14.57 -22.90 -27.71
C ASP A 752 -13.16 -22.30 -27.69
N LEU A 753 -12.44 -22.40 -26.56
CA LEU A 753 -11.11 -21.78 -26.40
C LEU A 753 -9.96 -22.68 -26.85
N PHE A 754 -10.01 -23.98 -26.52
CA PHE A 754 -8.89 -24.92 -26.71
C PHE A 754 -9.09 -25.91 -27.86
N GLN A 755 -10.33 -26.26 -28.22
CA GLN A 755 -10.64 -27.26 -29.25
C GLN A 755 -11.59 -26.73 -30.34
N ASN A 756 -11.55 -25.42 -30.61
CA ASN A 756 -12.51 -24.73 -31.47
C ASN A 756 -12.60 -25.37 -32.86
N ALA A 757 -13.82 -25.64 -33.33
CA ALA A 757 -14.04 -26.24 -34.65
C ALA A 757 -13.46 -25.40 -35.80
N ASN A 758 -13.40 -24.06 -35.65
CA ASN A 758 -12.85 -23.16 -36.66
C ASN A 758 -11.33 -23.22 -36.81
N LEU A 759 -10.63 -23.80 -35.83
CA LEU A 759 -9.19 -24.09 -35.92
C LEU A 759 -8.92 -25.32 -36.81
N ARG A 760 -9.93 -26.14 -37.12
CA ARG A 760 -9.75 -27.47 -37.75
C ARG A 760 -9.67 -27.48 -39.29
N LYS A 761 -9.42 -26.36 -39.97
CA LYS A 761 -9.53 -26.26 -41.45
C LYS A 761 -8.59 -27.16 -42.27
N ASP A 762 -7.50 -27.67 -41.68
CA ASP A 762 -6.54 -28.55 -42.37
C ASP A 762 -6.23 -29.86 -41.63
N GLY A 763 -6.97 -30.18 -40.56
CA GLY A 763 -6.72 -31.38 -39.74
C GLY A 763 -5.36 -31.39 -39.01
N THR A 764 -4.65 -30.26 -38.93
CA THR A 764 -3.33 -30.19 -38.27
C THR A 764 -3.32 -29.49 -36.92
N CYS A 765 -4.47 -28.93 -36.55
CA CYS A 765 -4.65 -28.05 -35.42
C CYS A 765 -5.46 -28.77 -34.34
N ASP A 766 -4.74 -29.55 -33.54
CA ASP A 766 -5.28 -30.18 -32.35
C ASP A 766 -4.39 -29.75 -31.18
N GLY A 767 -4.95 -28.91 -30.30
CA GLY A 767 -4.33 -28.56 -29.02
C GLY A 767 -3.92 -29.80 -28.20
N SER A 768 -4.40 -31.00 -28.56
CA SER A 768 -4.04 -32.29 -27.96
C SER A 768 -2.74 -32.93 -28.47
N ARG A 769 -2.11 -32.43 -29.55
CA ARG A 769 -0.94 -33.12 -30.17
C ARG A 769 0.37 -33.04 -29.36
N TYR A 770 0.33 -32.63 -28.10
CA TYR A 770 1.53 -32.50 -27.27
C TYR A 770 2.02 -33.77 -26.57
N ARG A 771 1.38 -34.94 -26.74
CA ARG A 771 2.08 -36.26 -26.83
C ARG A 771 1.16 -37.46 -27.10
N GLY A 772 1.41 -38.19 -28.19
CA GLY A 772 1.08 -39.62 -28.31
C GLY A 772 0.69 -40.11 -29.70
N SER A 773 1.57 -40.87 -30.35
CA SER A 773 1.38 -41.74 -31.54
C SER A 773 1.49 -41.20 -32.99
N GLU A 774 1.34 -39.90 -33.28
CA GLU A 774 1.55 -39.36 -34.66
C GLU A 774 2.91 -38.68 -34.89
N LEU A 775 3.89 -39.00 -34.03
CA LEU A 775 5.21 -38.35 -33.98
C LEU A 775 6.19 -38.74 -35.10
N GLN A 776 5.83 -39.64 -36.01
CA GLN A 776 6.78 -40.16 -37.01
C GLN A 776 6.77 -39.42 -38.37
N ILE A 777 5.68 -38.75 -38.75
CA ILE A 777 5.59 -38.10 -40.07
C ILE A 777 6.03 -36.63 -39.99
N ASN A 778 5.56 -35.87 -38.99
CA ASN A 778 5.87 -34.43 -38.88
C ASN A 778 7.27 -34.10 -38.32
N ARG A 779 7.98 -35.07 -37.70
CA ARG A 779 9.40 -34.91 -37.34
C ARG A 779 10.32 -34.79 -38.56
N LYS A 780 9.91 -35.28 -39.74
CA LYS A 780 10.68 -35.13 -40.99
C LYS A 780 10.59 -33.72 -41.59
N MET A 781 9.64 -32.89 -41.16
CA MET A 781 9.36 -31.57 -41.75
C MET A 781 9.67 -30.37 -40.82
N GLY A 782 10.03 -30.60 -39.56
CA GLY A 782 10.54 -29.54 -38.67
C GLY A 782 9.54 -28.49 -38.17
N ILE A 783 8.25 -28.59 -38.51
CA ILE A 783 7.24 -27.59 -38.13
C ILE A 783 6.59 -27.95 -36.78
N LYS A 784 6.98 -27.26 -35.70
CA LYS A 784 6.20 -27.20 -34.44
C LYS A 784 5.32 -25.95 -34.47
N ARG A 785 4.00 -26.10 -34.68
CA ARG A 785 3.06 -24.97 -34.55
C ARG A 785 2.78 -24.71 -33.06
N ASN A 786 2.81 -23.43 -32.66
CA ASN A 786 2.51 -23.00 -31.29
C ASN A 786 0.98 -22.80 -31.17
N PRO A 787 0.26 -23.55 -30.31
CA PRO A 787 -1.20 -23.48 -30.21
C PRO A 787 -1.72 -22.09 -29.80
N PHE A 788 -0.90 -21.30 -29.09
CA PHE A 788 -1.24 -19.91 -28.76
C PHE A 788 -1.19 -19.00 -29.99
N LYS A 789 -0.27 -19.25 -30.94
CA LYS A 789 -0.21 -18.49 -32.21
C LYS A 789 -1.38 -18.83 -33.12
N GLU A 790 -1.80 -20.09 -33.11
CA GLU A 790 -2.89 -20.57 -33.96
C GLU A 790 -4.25 -19.97 -33.59
N ARG A 791 -4.56 -19.86 -32.29
CA ARG A 791 -5.79 -19.20 -31.83
C ARG A 791 -5.88 -17.74 -32.23
N LEU A 792 -4.76 -17.05 -32.39
CA LEU A 792 -4.73 -15.66 -32.83
C LEU A 792 -5.25 -15.50 -34.26
N GLU A 793 -5.03 -16.49 -35.14
CA GLU A 793 -5.54 -16.45 -36.51
C GLU A 793 -7.07 -16.43 -36.56
N LYS A 794 -7.71 -17.04 -35.55
CA LYS A 794 -9.17 -17.18 -35.41
C LYS A 794 -9.74 -16.44 -34.20
N LYS A 795 -9.02 -15.45 -33.68
CA LYS A 795 -9.33 -14.75 -32.44
C LYS A 795 -10.76 -14.20 -32.36
N SER A 796 -11.21 -13.54 -33.43
CA SER A 796 -12.57 -12.97 -33.50
C SER A 796 -13.66 -14.04 -33.49
N GLU A 797 -13.45 -15.15 -34.19
CA GLU A 797 -14.40 -16.27 -34.26
C GLU A 797 -14.51 -16.98 -32.90
N ILE A 798 -13.35 -17.22 -32.25
CA ILE A 798 -13.27 -17.82 -30.91
C ILE A 798 -13.95 -16.93 -29.86
N THR A 799 -13.64 -15.64 -29.84
CA THR A 799 -14.21 -14.69 -28.88
C THR A 799 -15.73 -14.56 -29.04
N THR A 800 -16.23 -14.61 -30.28
CA THR A 800 -17.68 -14.59 -30.56
C THR A 800 -18.37 -15.85 -30.03
N ALA A 801 -17.76 -17.03 -30.20
CA ALA A 801 -18.28 -18.28 -29.66
C ALA A 801 -18.32 -18.26 -28.12
N LEU A 802 -17.22 -17.86 -27.48
CA LEU A 802 -17.11 -17.74 -26.02
C LEU A 802 -18.16 -16.79 -25.43
N LEU A 803 -18.33 -15.61 -26.04
CA LEU A 803 -19.32 -14.64 -25.60
C LEU A 803 -20.75 -15.19 -25.75
N LYS A 804 -21.03 -15.93 -26.82
CA LYS A 804 -22.33 -16.58 -27.02
C LYS A 804 -22.60 -17.62 -25.93
N THR A 805 -21.68 -18.56 -25.73
CA THR A 805 -21.75 -19.62 -24.70
C THR A 805 -21.99 -19.00 -23.31
N MET A 806 -21.20 -17.99 -22.94
CA MET A 806 -21.36 -17.32 -21.65
C MET A 806 -22.69 -16.56 -21.53
N THR A 807 -23.15 -15.92 -22.60
CA THR A 807 -24.42 -15.17 -22.61
C THR A 807 -25.62 -16.10 -22.45
N GLU A 808 -25.61 -17.28 -23.08
CA GLU A 808 -26.67 -18.29 -22.95
C GLU A 808 -26.75 -18.85 -21.52
N ALA A 809 -25.61 -19.18 -20.91
CA ALA A 809 -25.54 -19.62 -19.51
C ALA A 809 -25.97 -18.53 -18.53
N TRP A 810 -25.58 -17.28 -18.79
CA TRP A 810 -26.00 -16.11 -18.02
C TRP A 810 -27.52 -15.89 -18.10
N LYS A 811 -28.14 -15.95 -19.29
CA LYS A 811 -29.60 -15.79 -19.45
C LYS A 811 -30.36 -16.84 -18.65
N SER A 812 -29.97 -18.10 -18.80
CA SER A 812 -30.60 -19.23 -18.09
C SER A 812 -30.48 -19.09 -16.57
N SER A 813 -29.28 -18.78 -16.08
CA SER A 813 -29.02 -18.62 -14.63
C SER A 813 -29.70 -17.39 -14.05
N ARG A 814 -29.76 -16.28 -14.80
CA ARG A 814 -30.45 -15.06 -14.36
C ARG A 814 -31.93 -15.28 -14.17
N ASN A 815 -32.59 -16.01 -15.07
CA ASN A 815 -34.00 -16.36 -14.92
C ASN A 815 -34.26 -17.18 -13.65
N ILE A 816 -33.34 -18.08 -13.30
CA ILE A 816 -33.42 -18.88 -12.06
C ILE A 816 -33.17 -18.03 -10.82
N CYS A 817 -32.32 -17.00 -10.89
CA CYS A 817 -32.09 -16.09 -9.77
C CYS A 817 -33.22 -15.06 -9.56
N ILE A 818 -34.03 -14.78 -10.58
CA ILE A 818 -35.19 -13.87 -10.51
C ILE A 818 -36.45 -14.62 -10.03
N ALA A 819 -36.60 -15.88 -10.41
CA ALA A 819 -37.66 -16.78 -9.97
C ALA A 819 -37.47 -17.19 -8.50
#